data_AF-A0A4R3IJR7-F1
#
_entry.id   AF-A0A4R3IJR7-F1
#
_cell.length_a   1.000
_cell.length_b   1.000
_cell.length_c   1.000
_cell.angle_alpha   90.00
_cell.angle_beta   90.00
_cell.angle_gamma   90.00
#
_symmetry.space_group_name_H-M   'P 1'
#
loop_
_entity.id
_entity.type
_entity.pdbx_description
1 polymer ?
#
loop_
_entity_poly.entity_id
_entity_poly.type
_entity_poly.pdbx_seq_one_letter_code
_entity_poly.pdbx_strand_id
1 'polypeptide(L)'
;MLKHFMPRWAGFRRQLTNERGIAAAWGSSSPSGEATIWTQQPSSRVDVRINVRRSEHRVAPEGIFFDLTLDGFDTNTLPNTAAYDPSYHDKYVFWDYGEEYFFTAPTQILAMDAADGGNRNNARYSRGPLGSHVFRTPGFHVVRVAVVEPSSGKVGFGQLELSIGDPEKFYAGTTTLFVDVTGSYTNAPIGSRTFRNIDAALSVLNTATTPHRIVLERGQTHIMSAPFGYRAPPNASGISLRVEARDGKKDKPVITVGTKVSSGSILLLENSLRNIRGSISSGVTFRGIDFQGPWDVTIPSGRKVDCLAFNGVYGSKNVVIDQCNFSGWATTFHANSAKGRTPDRTVFFNDVGVSGWAGIGFFGGADSALSFTGCGFVQGTDAVTRQSQDNKSLGPLRVSSSRMCNMWACDFFSSTGWSPYSSIIAIQPAIRWNTSPNVMGARLNLQACAIESGRLALSLKPQNTGQARMQANAIVEGNIAISGFQGSAVADIAFGGTTLRNNILVFAGDKNSAPIGGQNQGIRGFIWLYGGAQAKSNNEAMPLLAYNNTLVNLTNTNAREFEDSIGFSNLIMMNNLVHQPHLGVPETPFAPLFQKRAFASRYKGYRPDNSTLHGTYANPKNSGSTWIPQIRSRALGAALSEPDAYTDFKGDRRPEPPSIGAMEAD
;
A
#
# COMPACT_ATOMS: atom_id res chain seq x y z
N MET A 1 36.39 -50.57 -7.33
CA MET A 1 36.73 -49.15 -7.46
C MET A 1 35.45 -48.34 -7.69
N LEU A 2 34.56 -48.26 -6.69
CA LEU A 2 33.34 -47.43 -6.68
C LEU A 2 32.73 -47.49 -5.26
N LYS A 3 33.17 -46.57 -4.41
CA LYS A 3 32.59 -46.23 -3.10
C LYS A 3 32.90 -44.74 -2.88
N HIS A 4 31.93 -44.03 -2.30
CA HIS A 4 31.92 -42.62 -1.87
C HIS A 4 31.29 -41.65 -2.86
N PHE A 5 30.02 -41.28 -2.59
CA PHE A 5 29.61 -39.91 -2.23
C PHE A 5 28.10 -39.91 -1.90
N MET A 6 27.78 -39.97 -0.60
CA MET A 6 26.49 -39.52 -0.05
C MET A 6 26.82 -38.79 1.25
N PRO A 7 26.55 -37.48 1.38
CA PRO A 7 26.65 -36.81 2.66
C PRO A 7 25.42 -37.17 3.51
N ARG A 8 25.69 -37.64 4.73
CA ARG A 8 24.72 -37.88 5.79
C ARG A 8 24.03 -36.58 6.19
N TRP A 9 22.77 -36.40 5.80
CA TRP A 9 21.84 -35.42 6.36
C TRP A 9 21.06 -36.02 7.55
N ALA A 10 21.78 -36.38 8.60
CA ALA A 10 21.19 -36.89 9.84
C ALA A 10 21.94 -36.27 11.03
N GLY A 11 21.62 -35.03 11.37
CA GLY A 11 22.31 -34.31 12.44
C GLY A 11 21.64 -33.03 12.97
N PHE A 12 20.40 -32.71 12.58
CA PHE A 12 19.71 -31.49 13.03
C PHE A 12 18.25 -31.78 13.45
N ARG A 13 18.05 -32.82 14.27
CA ARG A 13 16.76 -33.10 14.92
C ARG A 13 16.99 -33.50 16.38
N ARG A 14 17.36 -32.53 17.23
CA ARG A 14 17.22 -32.62 18.70
C ARG A 14 17.56 -31.29 19.37
N GLN A 15 16.56 -30.43 19.58
CA GLN A 15 16.36 -29.55 20.75
C GLN A 15 15.26 -28.47 20.51
N LEU A 16 14.05 -28.87 20.12
CA LEU A 16 12.87 -27.97 20.14
C LEU A 16 11.69 -28.59 20.89
N THR A 17 11.98 -29.28 22.00
CA THR A 17 10.96 -29.84 22.89
C THR A 17 11.10 -29.18 24.25
N ASN A 18 10.57 -27.96 24.39
CA ASN A 18 10.01 -27.41 25.64
C ASN A 18 9.56 -25.94 25.58
N GLU A 19 9.64 -25.25 24.44
CA GLU A 19 9.02 -23.94 24.31
C GLU A 19 7.53 -24.10 23.98
N ARG A 20 6.66 -23.91 24.98
CA ARG A 20 5.22 -23.79 24.78
C ARG A 20 4.96 -22.75 23.69
N GLY A 21 4.35 -23.21 22.60
CA GLY A 21 4.24 -22.51 21.33
C GLY A 21 3.57 -21.14 21.43
N ILE A 22 4.15 -20.18 20.71
CA ILE A 22 3.51 -18.90 20.39
C ILE A 22 2.29 -19.22 19.54
N ALA A 23 1.10 -19.01 20.09
CA ALA A 23 -0.15 -19.33 19.39
C ALA A 23 -0.66 -18.18 18.53
N ALA A 24 -0.29 -16.94 18.86
CA ALA A 24 -0.66 -15.75 18.11
C ALA A 24 0.52 -14.78 18.01
N ALA A 25 0.86 -14.37 16.79
CA ALA A 25 1.80 -13.26 16.57
C ALA A 25 1.12 -11.88 16.72
N TRP A 26 -0.22 -11.85 16.72
CA TRP A 26 -1.05 -10.65 16.78
C TRP A 26 -1.60 -10.37 18.18
N GLY A 27 -1.59 -9.09 18.59
CA GLY A 27 -2.25 -8.60 19.80
C GLY A 27 -1.40 -8.61 21.08
N SER A 28 -1.78 -7.77 22.04
CA SER A 28 -1.15 -7.70 23.38
C SER A 28 -1.52 -8.88 24.29
N SER A 29 -2.46 -9.72 23.90
CA SER A 29 -2.96 -10.85 24.69
C SER A 29 -3.56 -11.91 23.77
N SER A 30 -3.09 -13.16 23.87
CA SER A 30 -3.88 -14.27 23.34
C SER A 30 -5.15 -14.42 24.20
N PRO A 31 -6.36 -14.55 23.61
CA PRO A 31 -7.59 -14.78 24.37
C PRO A 31 -7.54 -15.98 25.33
N SER A 32 -6.66 -16.95 25.03
CA SER A 32 -6.42 -18.18 25.80
C SER A 32 -5.36 -18.05 26.89
N GLY A 33 -4.72 -16.88 27.05
CA GLY A 33 -3.57 -16.71 27.94
C GLY A 33 -2.27 -17.34 27.41
N GLU A 34 -2.24 -17.73 26.14
CA GLU A 34 -1.04 -18.25 25.48
C GLU A 34 0.04 -17.17 25.30
N ALA A 35 1.30 -17.63 25.26
CA ALA A 35 2.47 -16.79 25.04
C ALA A 35 2.35 -16.07 23.68
N THR A 36 2.56 -14.76 23.69
CA THR A 36 2.70 -13.94 22.47
C THR A 36 4.18 -13.74 22.15
N ILE A 37 4.49 -13.24 20.95
CA ILE A 37 5.86 -12.83 20.61
C ILE A 37 6.46 -11.88 21.67
N TRP A 38 5.63 -11.03 22.28
CA TRP A 38 6.04 -10.06 23.29
C TRP A 38 6.39 -10.65 24.66
N THR A 39 6.09 -11.94 24.89
CA THR A 39 6.42 -12.63 26.15
C THR A 39 7.73 -13.42 26.08
N GLN A 40 8.33 -13.53 24.90
CA GLN A 40 9.62 -14.20 24.72
C GLN A 40 10.78 -13.37 25.26
N GLN A 41 11.86 -14.07 25.60
CA GLN A 41 13.13 -13.43 25.93
C GLN A 41 13.92 -13.18 24.65
N PRO A 42 14.55 -12.01 24.48
CA PRO A 42 15.45 -11.79 23.35
C PRO A 42 16.60 -12.79 23.39
N SER A 43 17.03 -13.24 22.22
CA SER A 43 18.25 -14.03 22.09
C SER A 43 19.46 -13.22 22.57
N SER A 44 20.43 -13.89 23.20
CA SER A 44 21.64 -13.22 23.69
C SER A 44 22.39 -12.51 22.55
N ARG A 45 22.84 -11.27 22.80
CA ARG A 45 23.62 -10.44 21.85
C ARG A 45 22.87 -10.05 20.57
N VAL A 46 21.55 -10.14 20.55
CA VAL A 46 20.73 -9.56 19.49
C VAL A 46 20.27 -8.16 19.90
N ASP A 47 20.43 -7.19 19.01
CA ASP A 47 19.95 -5.81 19.20
C ASP A 47 19.01 -5.41 18.05
N VAL A 48 17.93 -4.71 18.40
CA VAL A 48 16.96 -4.17 17.45
C VAL A 48 16.72 -2.71 17.78
N ARG A 49 17.24 -1.85 16.91
CA ARG A 49 17.04 -0.41 17.01
C ARG A 49 15.97 0.06 16.04
N ILE A 50 14.99 0.80 16.56
CA ILE A 50 13.99 1.52 15.77
C ILE A 50 14.56 2.87 15.35
N ASN A 51 14.63 3.15 14.05
CA ASN A 51 14.92 4.50 13.55
C ASN A 51 13.63 5.16 13.06
N VAL A 52 13.55 6.48 13.20
CA VAL A 52 12.35 7.25 12.85
C VAL A 52 12.63 8.39 11.89
N ARG A 53 11.69 8.61 10.98
CA ARG A 53 11.55 9.83 10.19
C ARG A 53 10.21 10.46 10.53
N ARG A 54 10.23 11.70 11.02
CA ARG A 54 9.03 12.40 11.49
C ARG A 54 9.11 13.90 11.24
N SER A 55 8.00 14.59 11.50
CA SER A 55 7.89 16.04 11.34
C SER A 55 8.68 16.81 12.41
N GLU A 56 9.14 18.00 12.05
CA GLU A 56 9.66 18.97 13.01
C GLU A 56 8.53 19.62 13.84
N HIS A 57 7.27 19.61 13.36
CA HIS A 57 6.12 20.10 14.13
C HIS A 57 5.82 19.22 15.35
N ARG A 58 5.98 17.90 15.22
CA ARG A 58 5.70 16.91 16.27
C ARG A 58 4.32 17.04 16.91
N VAL A 59 3.27 17.25 16.12
CA VAL A 59 1.90 17.57 16.61
C VAL A 59 0.88 16.67 15.93
N ALA A 60 -0.03 16.08 16.72
CA ALA A 60 -1.08 15.19 16.23
C ALA A 60 -2.02 15.88 15.21
N PRO A 61 -2.52 15.21 14.15
CA PRO A 61 -2.07 13.90 13.73
C PRO A 61 -0.66 13.98 13.16
N GLU A 62 0.23 13.11 13.63
CA GLU A 62 1.62 13.06 13.18
C GLU A 62 1.93 11.73 12.52
N GLY A 63 2.34 11.76 11.26
CA GLY A 63 2.89 10.61 10.57
C GLY A 63 4.35 10.39 10.94
N ILE A 64 4.69 9.16 11.33
CA ILE A 64 6.04 8.72 11.63
C ILE A 64 6.34 7.45 10.82
N PHE A 65 7.46 7.47 10.11
CA PHE A 65 7.95 6.34 9.34
C PHE A 65 9.08 5.67 10.12
N PHE A 66 9.06 4.33 10.15
CA PHE A 66 9.97 3.51 10.93
C PHE A 66 10.75 2.58 10.01
N ASP A 67 12.05 2.47 10.27
CA ASP A 67 12.88 1.39 9.77
C ASP A 67 13.73 0.82 10.93
N LEU A 68 14.51 -0.22 10.63
CA LEU A 68 15.26 -0.96 11.64
C LEU A 68 16.75 -0.95 11.35
N THR A 69 17.53 -0.96 12.42
CA THR A 69 18.92 -1.43 12.41
C THR A 69 18.98 -2.68 13.29
N LEU A 70 19.43 -3.78 12.71
CA LEU A 70 19.55 -5.09 13.35
C LEU A 70 21.03 -5.43 13.55
N ASP A 71 21.36 -5.96 14.73
CA ASP A 71 22.68 -6.52 15.03
C ASP A 71 22.54 -7.87 15.76
N GLY A 72 23.54 -8.73 15.61
CA GLY A 72 23.58 -10.06 16.23
C GLY A 72 22.74 -11.16 15.57
N PHE A 73 21.95 -10.85 14.54
CA PHE A 73 21.29 -11.85 13.68
C PHE A 73 22.29 -12.46 12.68
N ASP A 74 21.91 -13.58 12.07
CA ASP A 74 22.73 -14.19 11.01
C ASP A 74 22.66 -13.35 9.72
N THR A 75 21.50 -12.75 9.42
CA THR A 75 21.37 -11.69 8.41
C THR A 75 20.90 -10.37 9.04
N ASN A 76 21.87 -9.49 9.31
CA ASN A 76 21.67 -8.14 9.83
C ASN A 76 21.24 -7.15 8.73
N THR A 77 20.71 -5.99 9.13
CA THR A 77 20.39 -4.92 8.17
C THR A 77 21.68 -4.37 7.57
N LEU A 78 21.71 -4.23 6.25
CA LEU A 78 22.86 -3.63 5.59
C LEU A 78 22.76 -2.10 5.61
N PRO A 79 23.90 -1.38 5.54
CA PRO A 79 23.91 0.07 5.46
C PRO A 79 23.00 0.58 4.32
N ASN A 80 22.39 1.75 4.48
CA ASN A 80 21.47 2.36 3.51
C ASN A 80 22.08 2.65 2.11
N THR A 81 23.36 2.34 1.90
CA THR A 81 24.08 2.40 0.62
C THR A 81 24.12 1.05 -0.12
N ALA A 82 23.73 -0.06 0.53
CA ALA A 82 23.72 -1.36 -0.08
C ALA A 82 22.58 -1.48 -1.11
N ALA A 83 22.89 -2.14 -2.23
CA ALA A 83 21.92 -2.32 -3.31
C ALA A 83 20.88 -3.42 -3.01
N TYR A 84 21.22 -4.33 -2.11
CA TYR A 84 20.43 -5.49 -1.70
C TYR A 84 20.64 -5.70 -0.20
N ASP A 85 19.59 -6.10 0.51
CA ASP A 85 19.54 -6.34 1.95
C ASP A 85 18.86 -7.68 2.23
N PRO A 86 19.61 -8.75 2.58
CA PRO A 86 19.05 -10.08 2.79
C PRO A 86 18.05 -10.16 3.94
N SER A 87 18.09 -9.21 4.89
CA SER A 87 17.15 -9.19 6.01
C SER A 87 15.68 -9.04 5.57
N TYR A 88 15.42 -8.55 4.35
CA TYR A 88 14.07 -8.48 3.77
C TYR A 88 13.47 -9.85 3.43
N HIS A 89 14.32 -10.86 3.23
CA HIS A 89 13.91 -12.23 2.91
C HIS A 89 13.72 -13.07 4.16
N ASP A 90 14.65 -12.92 5.11
CA ASP A 90 14.83 -13.89 6.19
C ASP A 90 14.16 -13.49 7.50
N LYS A 91 13.60 -12.27 7.58
CA LYS A 91 13.03 -11.74 8.82
C LYS A 91 11.51 -11.65 8.79
N TYR A 92 10.93 -11.85 9.96
CA TYR A 92 9.56 -11.52 10.29
C TYR A 92 9.59 -10.41 11.32
N VAL A 93 8.93 -9.30 11.00
CA VAL A 93 8.95 -8.08 11.81
C VAL A 93 7.51 -7.74 12.18
N PHE A 94 7.28 -7.51 13.47
CA PHE A 94 5.97 -7.20 14.04
C PHE A 94 6.04 -5.86 14.76
N TRP A 95 5.18 -4.93 14.37
CA TRP A 95 5.11 -3.59 14.98
C TRP A 95 3.92 -3.49 15.94
N ASP A 96 4.13 -2.85 17.08
CA ASP A 96 3.08 -2.32 17.97
C ASP A 96 3.37 -0.84 18.19
N TYR A 97 2.51 0.03 17.68
CA TYR A 97 2.71 1.48 17.74
C TYR A 97 2.27 2.12 19.07
N GLY A 98 1.58 1.37 19.94
CA GLY A 98 1.11 1.86 21.23
C GLY A 98 -0.13 2.76 21.20
N GLU A 99 -0.61 3.13 20.00
CA GLU A 99 -1.89 3.83 19.81
C GLU A 99 -2.85 2.98 18.97
N GLU A 100 -4.11 2.91 19.39
CA GLU A 100 -5.14 2.12 18.72
C GLU A 100 -6.25 2.99 18.12
N TYR A 101 -6.56 2.70 16.86
CA TYR A 101 -7.77 3.08 16.17
C TYR A 101 -8.01 2.11 15.00
N PHE A 102 -9.22 2.13 14.43
CA PHE A 102 -9.58 1.24 13.33
C PHE A 102 -9.70 2.01 12.02
N PHE A 103 -9.17 1.42 10.95
CA PHE A 103 -9.37 1.90 9.59
C PHE A 103 -10.83 1.70 9.16
N THR A 104 -11.31 2.58 8.31
CA THR A 104 -12.69 2.60 7.80
C THR A 104 -12.75 2.65 6.27
N ALA A 105 -11.73 3.22 5.63
CA ALA A 105 -11.67 3.34 4.18
C ALA A 105 -11.49 2.02 3.38
N PRO A 106 -10.73 0.99 3.83
CA PRO A 106 -10.37 -0.14 2.99
C PRO A 106 -11.44 -1.24 3.08
N THR A 107 -12.58 -1.03 2.42
CA THR A 107 -13.78 -1.87 2.59
C THR A 107 -13.56 -3.37 2.32
N GLN A 108 -12.67 -3.77 1.40
CA GLN A 108 -12.35 -5.19 1.21
C GLN A 108 -11.52 -5.77 2.35
N ILE A 109 -10.68 -4.98 3.01
CA ILE A 109 -9.94 -5.43 4.20
C ILE A 109 -10.89 -5.66 5.38
N LEU A 110 -11.85 -4.75 5.58
CA LEU A 110 -12.90 -4.93 6.59
C LEU A 110 -13.70 -6.22 6.34
N ALA A 111 -14.03 -6.51 5.08
CA ALA A 111 -14.68 -7.76 4.71
C ALA A 111 -13.80 -8.98 4.96
N MET A 112 -12.50 -8.90 4.65
CA MET A 112 -11.54 -9.96 4.94
C MET A 112 -11.44 -10.23 6.44
N ASP A 113 -11.31 -9.19 7.29
CA ASP A 113 -11.25 -9.34 8.77
C ASP A 113 -12.55 -9.97 9.29
N ALA A 114 -13.70 -9.53 8.79
CA ALA A 114 -14.99 -10.13 9.15
C ALA A 114 -15.11 -11.61 8.72
N ALA A 115 -14.45 -12.00 7.62
CA ALA A 115 -14.50 -13.36 7.12
C ALA A 115 -13.61 -14.32 7.92
N ASP A 116 -12.38 -13.94 8.25
CA ASP A 116 -11.39 -14.84 8.87
C ASP A 116 -11.05 -14.52 10.33
N GLY A 117 -11.67 -13.49 10.93
CA GLY A 117 -11.37 -13.06 12.29
C GLY A 117 -10.04 -12.30 12.42
N GLY A 118 -9.45 -11.88 11.30
CA GLY A 118 -8.24 -11.07 11.27
C GLY A 118 -8.41 -9.71 11.96
N ASN A 119 -7.28 -9.06 12.22
CA ASN A 119 -7.21 -7.75 12.87
C ASN A 119 -6.42 -6.74 12.03
N ARG A 120 -6.51 -6.85 10.70
CA ARG A 120 -5.73 -6.04 9.74
C ARG A 120 -6.17 -4.58 9.77
N ASN A 121 -7.44 -4.31 10.11
CA ASN A 121 -7.99 -2.98 10.24
C ASN A 121 -7.55 -2.21 11.49
N ASN A 122 -6.88 -2.86 12.45
CA ASN A 122 -6.38 -2.21 13.66
C ASN A 122 -5.04 -1.53 13.37
N ALA A 123 -5.04 -0.20 13.40
CA ALA A 123 -3.87 0.61 13.07
C ALA A 123 -2.72 0.45 14.04
N ARG A 124 -2.96 -0.08 15.24
CA ARG A 124 -1.91 -0.31 16.25
C ARG A 124 -0.82 -1.27 15.77
N TYR A 125 -1.17 -2.20 14.89
CA TYR A 125 -0.30 -3.31 14.50
C TYR A 125 -0.03 -3.30 13.00
N SER A 126 1.18 -3.68 12.63
CA SER A 126 1.54 -3.98 11.24
C SER A 126 2.69 -4.98 11.18
N ARG A 127 3.01 -5.44 9.97
CA ARG A 127 4.12 -6.37 9.72
C ARG A 127 5.07 -5.86 8.65
N GLY A 128 6.29 -6.40 8.70
CA GLY A 128 7.33 -6.20 7.70
C GLY A 128 8.42 -5.21 8.10
N PRO A 129 9.52 -5.17 7.34
CA PRO A 129 10.74 -4.44 7.70
C PRO A 129 10.59 -2.92 7.70
N LEU A 130 9.49 -2.40 7.14
CA LEU A 130 9.14 -0.98 7.18
C LEU A 130 7.85 -0.82 7.99
N GLY A 131 7.88 0.07 8.98
CA GLY A 131 6.71 0.47 9.73
C GLY A 131 6.28 1.88 9.37
N SER A 132 4.99 2.18 9.54
CA SER A 132 4.50 3.56 9.52
C SER A 132 3.21 3.66 10.30
N HIS A 133 3.04 4.78 11.00
CA HIS A 133 1.85 5.06 11.80
C HIS A 133 1.53 6.55 11.78
N VAL A 134 0.24 6.89 11.87
CA VAL A 134 -0.20 8.27 12.12
C VAL A 134 -0.76 8.33 13.53
N PHE A 135 -0.04 9.02 14.42
CA PHE A 135 -0.45 9.23 15.80
C PHE A 135 -1.53 10.30 15.87
N ARG A 136 -2.77 9.93 16.19
CA ARG A 136 -3.94 10.84 16.19
C ARG A 136 -4.12 11.58 17.51
N THR A 137 -3.57 11.05 18.60
CA THR A 137 -3.73 11.60 19.95
C THR A 137 -2.42 12.20 20.46
N PRO A 138 -2.48 13.38 21.10
CA PRO A 138 -1.31 13.93 21.78
C PRO A 138 -0.99 13.13 23.04
N GLY A 139 0.28 13.12 23.44
CA GLY A 139 0.75 12.40 24.62
C GLY A 139 2.00 11.57 24.37
N PHE A 140 2.28 10.67 25.31
CA PHE A 140 3.39 9.73 25.21
C PHE A 140 2.88 8.40 24.64
N HIS A 141 3.63 7.87 23.67
CA HIS A 141 3.35 6.59 23.02
C HIS A 141 4.61 5.72 23.06
N VAL A 142 4.42 4.41 23.25
CA VAL A 142 5.51 3.44 23.26
C VAL A 142 5.40 2.58 22.02
N VAL A 143 6.32 2.77 21.08
CA VAL A 143 6.46 1.91 19.90
C VAL A 143 7.35 0.74 20.27
N ARG A 144 6.91 -0.47 19.95
CA ARG A 144 7.67 -1.71 20.14
C ARG A 144 7.76 -2.45 18.82
N VAL A 145 8.86 -3.17 18.63
CA VAL A 145 9.06 -4.05 17.49
C VAL A 145 9.61 -5.38 17.99
N ALA A 146 9.13 -6.46 17.39
CA ALA A 146 9.72 -7.79 17.54
C ALA A 146 10.21 -8.28 16.17
N VAL A 147 11.39 -8.89 16.15
CA VAL A 147 12.04 -9.40 14.95
C VAL A 147 12.41 -10.86 15.17
N VAL A 148 12.01 -11.73 14.26
CA VAL A 148 12.30 -13.17 14.26
C VAL A 148 13.11 -13.52 13.02
N GLU A 149 14.18 -14.28 13.22
CA GLU A 149 14.95 -14.96 12.16
C GLU A 149 14.69 -16.47 12.27
N PRO A 150 13.77 -17.03 11.46
CA PRO A 150 13.37 -18.43 11.61
C PRO A 150 14.53 -19.41 11.43
N SER A 151 15.44 -19.14 10.49
CA SER A 151 16.56 -20.02 10.16
C SER A 151 17.49 -20.31 11.34
N SER A 152 17.64 -19.36 12.26
CA SER A 152 18.49 -19.47 13.45
C SER A 152 17.70 -19.59 14.75
N GLY A 153 16.38 -19.36 14.70
CA GLY A 153 15.51 -19.21 15.86
C GLY A 153 15.74 -17.94 16.67
N LYS A 154 16.56 -16.99 16.18
CA LYS A 154 16.86 -15.76 16.92
C LYS A 154 15.66 -14.83 16.97
N VAL A 155 15.46 -14.22 18.14
CA VAL A 155 14.41 -13.22 18.39
C VAL A 155 15.03 -11.98 19.02
N GLY A 156 14.66 -10.80 18.53
CA GLY A 156 15.10 -9.52 19.06
C GLY A 156 13.92 -8.57 19.27
N PHE A 157 14.07 -7.64 20.22
CA PHE A 157 13.05 -6.64 20.55
C PHE A 157 13.65 -5.24 20.57
N GLY A 158 12.89 -4.28 20.07
CA GLY A 158 13.22 -2.85 20.15
C GLY A 158 12.06 -2.07 20.73
N GLN A 159 12.36 -0.98 21.44
CA GLN A 159 11.37 -0.06 21.98
C GLN A 159 11.81 1.38 21.80
N LEU A 160 10.85 2.27 21.54
CA LEU A 160 11.03 3.70 21.39
C LEU A 160 9.86 4.46 22.01
N GLU A 161 10.17 5.40 22.90
CA GLU A 161 9.18 6.33 23.44
C GLU A 161 9.08 7.58 22.55
N LEU A 162 7.84 7.98 22.25
CA LEU A 162 7.54 9.13 21.41
C LEU A 162 6.61 10.07 22.16
N SER A 163 6.94 11.37 22.14
CA SER A 163 6.01 12.43 22.53
C SER A 163 5.38 13.06 21.30
N ILE A 164 4.05 13.20 21.32
CA ILE A 164 3.23 13.82 20.29
C ILE A 164 2.55 15.04 20.89
N GLY A 165 2.75 16.20 20.28
CA GLY A 165 2.24 17.49 20.73
C GLY A 165 0.74 17.67 20.47
N ASP A 166 0.13 18.49 21.31
CA ASP A 166 -1.29 18.85 21.26
C ASP A 166 -1.54 19.97 20.23
N PRO A 167 -2.35 19.73 19.19
CA PRO A 167 -2.64 20.75 18.18
C PRO A 167 -3.41 21.96 18.73
N GLU A 168 -4.22 21.79 19.78
CA GLU A 168 -4.94 22.91 20.40
C GLU A 168 -3.98 23.88 21.11
N LYS A 169 -2.88 23.37 21.64
CA LYS A 169 -1.82 24.17 22.27
C LYS A 169 -0.89 24.78 21.23
N PHE A 170 -0.46 23.99 20.25
CA PHE A 170 0.50 24.43 19.24
C PHE A 170 -0.07 25.52 18.33
N TYR A 171 -1.36 25.42 17.98
CA TYR A 171 -2.06 26.39 17.13
C TYR A 171 -3.08 27.24 17.92
N ALA A 172 -2.80 27.55 19.18
CA ALA A 172 -3.72 28.30 20.04
C ALA A 172 -4.01 29.72 19.54
N GLY A 173 -5.17 30.26 19.95
CA GLY A 173 -5.56 31.65 19.70
C GLY A 173 -5.60 32.00 18.22
N THR A 174 -4.97 33.11 17.84
CA THR A 174 -5.06 33.69 16.49
C THR A 174 -4.37 32.88 15.40
N THR A 175 -3.62 31.84 15.77
CA THR A 175 -2.99 30.90 14.83
C THR A 175 -3.94 29.80 14.34
N THR A 176 -5.12 29.66 14.98
CA THR A 176 -6.25 28.90 14.43
C THR A 176 -7.18 29.80 13.63
N LEU A 177 -7.46 29.38 12.39
CA LEU A 177 -8.37 30.01 11.45
C LEU A 177 -9.64 29.14 11.33
N PHE A 178 -10.71 29.51 12.04
CA PHE A 178 -11.97 28.76 12.05
C PHE A 178 -12.90 29.24 10.93
N VAL A 179 -13.45 28.29 10.16
CA VAL A 179 -14.34 28.59 9.02
C VAL A 179 -15.71 27.98 9.25
N ASP A 180 -16.73 28.83 9.30
CA ASP A 180 -18.14 28.45 9.33
C ASP A 180 -18.92 29.30 8.32
N VAL A 181 -19.50 28.66 7.31
CA VAL A 181 -20.16 29.35 6.19
C VAL A 181 -21.45 30.07 6.57
N THR A 182 -22.05 29.70 7.72
CA THR A 182 -23.24 30.36 8.25
C THR A 182 -22.90 31.67 8.99
N GLY A 183 -21.63 31.85 9.37
CA GLY A 183 -21.19 32.94 10.22
C GLY A 183 -21.51 32.75 11.71
N SER A 184 -21.96 31.55 12.12
CA SER A 184 -22.04 31.16 13.52
C SER A 184 -20.68 30.65 14.00
N TYR A 185 -20.19 31.15 15.13
CA TYR A 185 -18.87 30.78 15.65
C TYR A 185 -18.92 30.22 17.06
N THR A 186 -20.09 29.71 17.48
CA THR A 186 -20.28 29.14 18.83
C THR A 186 -19.37 27.93 19.09
N ASN A 187 -18.92 27.26 18.03
CA ASN A 187 -18.04 26.09 18.08
C ASN A 187 -16.57 26.42 17.80
N ALA A 188 -16.23 27.70 17.62
CA ALA A 188 -14.88 28.11 17.29
C ALA A 188 -13.94 27.92 18.50
N PRO A 189 -12.71 27.43 18.31
CA PRO A 189 -11.71 27.40 19.38
C PRO A 189 -11.48 28.80 19.97
N ILE A 190 -11.20 28.85 21.28
CA ILE A 190 -11.06 30.11 22.01
C ILE A 190 -9.93 30.96 21.38
N GLY A 191 -10.24 32.22 21.09
CA GLY A 191 -9.31 33.19 20.51
C GLY A 191 -8.97 32.98 19.03
N SER A 192 -9.62 32.01 18.36
CA SER A 192 -9.44 31.79 16.93
C SER A 192 -9.94 32.97 16.09
N ARG A 193 -9.34 33.13 14.92
CA ARG A 193 -9.84 34.05 13.89
C ARG A 193 -10.93 33.36 13.09
N THR A 194 -12.03 34.04 12.82
CA THR A 194 -13.22 33.43 12.22
C THR A 194 -13.49 33.94 10.81
N PHE A 195 -13.97 33.05 9.93
CA PHE A 195 -14.21 33.33 8.52
C PHE A 195 -15.50 32.68 8.03
N ARG A 196 -16.18 33.33 7.07
CA ARG A 196 -17.37 32.77 6.39
C ARG A 196 -17.05 31.98 5.12
N ASN A 197 -15.81 32.04 4.63
CA ASN A 197 -15.39 31.29 3.46
C ASN A 197 -13.93 30.85 3.61
N ILE A 198 -13.60 29.73 2.95
CA ILE A 198 -12.28 29.11 3.04
C ILE A 198 -11.20 29.93 2.33
N ASP A 199 -11.54 30.63 1.24
CA ASP A 199 -10.59 31.45 0.48
C ASP A 199 -9.97 32.57 1.31
N ALA A 200 -10.75 33.20 2.20
CA ALA A 200 -10.27 34.22 3.12
C ALA A 200 -9.32 33.64 4.18
N ALA A 201 -9.62 32.46 4.73
CA ALA A 201 -8.73 31.77 5.66
C ALA A 201 -7.42 31.34 4.97
N LEU A 202 -7.49 30.81 3.75
CA LEU A 202 -6.32 30.45 2.94
C LEU A 202 -5.46 31.68 2.60
N SER A 203 -6.07 32.84 2.34
CA SER A 203 -5.34 34.09 2.10
C SER A 203 -4.54 34.52 3.33
N VAL A 204 -5.13 34.41 4.53
CA VAL A 204 -4.43 34.66 5.79
C VAL A 204 -3.29 33.67 5.98
N LEU A 205 -3.55 32.37 5.79
CA LEU A 205 -2.54 31.31 5.88
C LEU A 205 -1.32 31.58 4.99
N ASN A 206 -1.56 32.06 3.77
CA ASN A 206 -0.51 32.35 2.79
C ASN A 206 0.41 33.53 3.17
N THR A 207 -0.02 34.37 4.11
CA THR A 207 0.77 35.51 4.62
C THR A 207 1.30 35.29 6.03
N ALA A 208 0.98 34.15 6.66
CA ALA A 208 1.41 33.83 8.01
C ALA A 208 2.93 33.58 8.07
N THR A 209 3.59 34.17 9.06
CA THR A 209 5.02 33.97 9.33
C THR A 209 5.29 32.89 10.38
N THR A 210 4.24 32.36 11.01
CA THR A 210 4.30 31.24 11.97
C THR A 210 3.35 30.14 11.53
N PRO A 211 3.52 28.90 12.03
CA PRO A 211 2.57 27.82 11.75
C PRO A 211 1.14 28.20 12.13
N HIS A 212 0.21 28.05 11.19
CA HIS A 212 -1.22 28.23 11.40
C HIS A 212 -1.97 26.96 10.97
N ARG A 213 -3.21 26.81 11.44
CA ARG A 213 -4.13 25.79 10.92
C ARG A 213 -5.47 26.39 10.55
N ILE A 214 -6.15 25.77 9.59
CA ILE A 214 -7.54 26.02 9.27
C ILE A 214 -8.38 24.90 9.88
N VAL A 215 -9.42 25.25 10.63
CA VAL A 215 -10.41 24.31 11.18
C VAL A 215 -11.75 24.58 10.53
N LEU A 216 -12.34 23.56 9.92
CA LEU A 216 -13.61 23.64 9.20
C LEU A 216 -14.76 23.09 10.05
N GLU A 217 -15.87 23.80 10.11
CA GLU A 217 -17.08 23.29 10.78
C GLU A 217 -17.66 22.08 10.03
N ARG A 218 -17.96 21.01 10.77
CA ARG A 218 -18.53 19.77 10.22
C ARG A 218 -19.94 19.95 9.66
N GLY A 219 -20.27 19.17 8.65
CA GLY A 219 -21.58 19.18 7.97
C GLY A 219 -21.78 20.37 7.02
N GLN A 220 -20.72 21.09 6.67
CA GLN A 220 -20.77 22.24 5.76
C GLN A 220 -20.00 21.96 4.46
N THR A 221 -20.38 22.67 3.39
CA THR A 221 -19.66 22.66 2.11
C THR A 221 -18.91 23.97 1.94
N HIS A 222 -17.60 23.88 1.71
CA HIS A 222 -16.69 24.99 1.48
C HIS A 222 -16.27 24.99 0.00
N ILE A 223 -16.71 26.03 -0.71
CA ILE A 223 -16.40 26.19 -2.14
C ILE A 223 -15.14 27.05 -2.27
N MET A 224 -14.11 26.51 -2.92
CA MET A 224 -12.93 27.27 -3.30
C MET A 224 -13.18 27.96 -4.64
N SER A 225 -13.16 29.29 -4.67
CA SER A 225 -13.47 30.06 -5.89
C SER A 225 -12.34 30.05 -6.93
N ALA A 226 -11.12 29.74 -6.51
CA ALA A 226 -9.93 29.66 -7.34
C ALA A 226 -8.95 28.58 -6.83
N PRO A 227 -8.06 28.06 -7.70
CA PRO A 227 -6.89 27.29 -7.26
C PRO A 227 -6.06 28.04 -6.23
N PHE A 228 -5.60 27.33 -5.21
CA PHE A 228 -4.73 27.86 -4.17
C PHE A 228 -3.34 27.23 -4.25
N GLY A 229 -2.32 28.08 -4.43
CA GLY A 229 -0.93 27.68 -4.34
C GLY A 229 -0.30 28.21 -3.06
N TYR A 230 -0.10 27.35 -2.06
CA TYR A 230 0.50 27.77 -0.79
C TYR A 230 1.97 28.13 -0.99
N ARG A 231 2.33 29.39 -0.71
CA ARG A 231 3.69 29.91 -0.79
C ARG A 231 3.94 30.78 0.43
N ALA A 232 4.63 30.23 1.41
CA ALA A 232 4.90 30.96 2.63
C ALA A 232 5.72 32.25 2.38
N PRO A 233 5.60 33.27 3.25
CA PRO A 233 6.43 34.46 3.19
C PRO A 233 7.92 34.12 3.38
N PRO A 234 8.86 34.86 2.75
CA PRO A 234 10.29 34.63 2.91
C PRO A 234 10.82 34.69 4.34
N ASN A 235 10.12 35.42 5.23
CA ASN A 235 10.48 35.63 6.64
C ASN A 235 9.72 34.70 7.60
N ALA A 236 9.11 33.61 7.13
CA ALA A 236 8.43 32.66 8.00
C ALA A 236 9.43 31.89 8.89
N SER A 237 9.13 31.79 10.19
CA SER A 237 9.90 31.01 11.17
C SER A 237 9.45 29.54 11.25
N GLY A 238 8.28 29.23 10.68
CA GLY A 238 7.74 27.88 10.51
C GLY A 238 6.48 27.94 9.64
N ILE A 239 6.17 26.85 8.94
CA ILE A 239 5.11 26.83 7.93
C ILE A 239 4.24 25.58 8.06
N SER A 240 2.93 25.76 7.88
CA SER A 240 1.99 24.65 8.01
C SER A 240 0.86 24.81 7.02
N LEU A 241 0.80 23.99 5.98
CA LEU A 241 -0.42 23.84 5.19
C LEU A 241 -1.31 22.83 5.90
N ARG A 242 -2.08 23.29 6.89
CA ARG A 242 -2.91 22.43 7.73
C ARG A 242 -4.37 22.81 7.63
N VAL A 243 -5.21 21.88 7.17
CA VAL A 243 -6.66 22.03 7.08
C VAL A 243 -7.31 20.80 7.69
N GLU A 244 -8.18 21.01 8.68
CA GLU A 244 -8.75 19.92 9.46
C GLU A 244 -10.24 20.14 9.68
N ALA A 245 -11.00 19.05 9.71
CA ALA A 245 -12.34 19.10 10.26
C ALA A 245 -12.29 19.33 11.78
N ARG A 246 -13.24 20.10 12.30
CA ARG A 246 -13.50 20.14 13.74
C ARG A 246 -13.83 18.73 14.24
N ASP A 247 -13.40 18.41 15.46
CA ASP A 247 -13.83 17.18 16.12
C ASP A 247 -15.35 17.19 16.36
N GLY A 248 -16.00 16.04 16.13
CA GLY A 248 -17.45 15.91 16.28
C GLY A 248 -18.04 14.78 15.44
N LYS A 249 -19.35 14.54 15.61
CA LYS A 249 -20.08 13.42 15.00
C LYS A 249 -20.86 13.76 13.72
N LYS A 250 -21.02 15.04 13.37
CA LYS A 250 -21.63 15.47 12.10
C LYS A 250 -20.79 14.98 10.91
N ASP A 251 -21.30 15.04 9.70
CA ASP A 251 -20.54 14.64 8.49
C ASP A 251 -19.24 15.43 8.31
N LYS A 252 -18.29 14.85 7.57
CA LYS A 252 -17.03 15.54 7.22
C LYS A 252 -17.37 16.85 6.48
N PRO A 253 -16.67 17.97 6.74
CA PRO A 253 -16.81 19.14 5.88
C PRO A 253 -16.38 18.78 4.46
N VAL A 254 -17.12 19.29 3.48
CA VAL A 254 -16.83 19.09 2.07
C VAL A 254 -16.00 20.25 1.55
N ILE A 255 -14.89 19.98 0.86
CA ILE A 255 -14.20 20.96 0.03
C ILE A 255 -14.48 20.64 -1.43
N THR A 256 -15.00 21.62 -2.17
CA THR A 256 -15.29 21.49 -3.61
C THR A 256 -14.86 22.73 -4.40
N VAL A 257 -14.96 22.65 -5.72
CA VAL A 257 -14.48 23.67 -6.66
C VAL A 257 -15.60 24.57 -7.17
N GLY A 258 -15.35 25.88 -7.12
CA GLY A 258 -16.21 26.87 -7.73
C GLY A 258 -16.30 26.70 -9.24
N THR A 259 -17.38 27.20 -9.85
CA THR A 259 -17.65 27.08 -11.30
C THR A 259 -16.61 27.77 -12.19
N LYS A 260 -15.82 28.70 -11.64
CA LYS A 260 -14.77 29.45 -12.35
C LYS A 260 -13.43 28.70 -12.48
N VAL A 261 -13.23 27.60 -11.74
CA VAL A 261 -12.00 26.79 -11.85
C VAL A 261 -12.00 26.02 -13.18
N SER A 262 -11.00 26.21 -14.02
CA SER A 262 -10.93 25.56 -15.33
C SER A 262 -10.43 24.10 -15.24
N SER A 263 -10.78 23.29 -16.24
CA SER A 263 -10.10 21.99 -16.47
C SER A 263 -8.59 22.19 -16.63
N GLY A 264 -7.80 21.25 -16.13
CA GLY A 264 -6.33 21.30 -16.09
C GLY A 264 -5.76 22.08 -14.90
N SER A 265 -6.61 22.70 -14.07
CA SER A 265 -6.16 23.34 -12.83
C SER A 265 -5.84 22.30 -11.75
N ILE A 266 -4.93 22.67 -10.83
CA ILE A 266 -4.68 21.95 -9.58
C ILE A 266 -5.30 22.76 -8.45
N LEU A 267 -6.28 22.23 -7.73
CA LEU A 267 -7.00 22.97 -6.71
C LEU A 267 -6.08 23.41 -5.56
N LEU A 268 -5.27 22.49 -5.03
CA LEU A 268 -4.34 22.74 -3.95
C LEU A 268 -2.93 22.38 -4.39
N LEU A 269 -2.11 23.40 -4.61
CA LEU A 269 -0.71 23.25 -4.98
C LEU A 269 0.19 23.61 -3.80
N GLU A 270 0.89 22.61 -3.30
CA GLU A 270 1.80 22.76 -2.18
C GLU A 270 3.19 23.21 -2.67
N ASN A 271 3.54 24.47 -2.39
CA ASN A 271 4.79 25.13 -2.75
C ASN A 271 5.39 25.87 -1.53
N SER A 272 5.22 25.30 -0.34
CA SER A 272 5.46 26.00 0.93
C SER A 272 6.89 26.51 1.08
N LEU A 273 7.88 25.80 0.55
CA LEU A 273 9.31 26.13 0.59
C LEU A 273 9.78 26.99 -0.59
N ARG A 274 8.89 27.41 -1.51
CA ARG A 274 9.30 28.11 -2.74
C ARG A 274 10.03 29.43 -2.49
N ASN A 275 9.59 30.17 -1.47
CA ASN A 275 10.14 31.48 -1.13
C ASN A 275 11.11 31.43 0.05
N ILE A 276 11.28 30.26 0.65
CA ILE A 276 12.07 30.09 1.88
C ILE A 276 13.55 29.94 1.51
N ARG A 277 14.40 30.62 2.28
CA ARG A 277 15.85 30.46 2.21
C ARG A 277 16.32 29.73 3.48
N GLY A 278 16.97 28.58 3.32
CA GLY A 278 17.42 27.75 4.44
C GLY A 278 16.45 26.63 4.83
N SER A 279 16.75 25.96 5.95
CA SER A 279 15.89 24.91 6.50
C SER A 279 14.95 25.51 7.54
N ILE A 280 13.65 25.26 7.40
CA ILE A 280 12.63 25.62 8.40
C ILE A 280 11.72 24.43 8.67
N SER A 281 11.06 24.46 9.82
CA SER A 281 10.01 23.51 10.17
C SER A 281 8.83 23.65 9.22
N SER A 282 8.45 22.53 8.60
CA SER A 282 7.38 22.47 7.60
C SER A 282 6.55 21.20 7.70
N GLY A 283 5.25 21.36 7.52
CA GLY A 283 4.30 20.25 7.49
C GLY A 283 3.06 20.54 6.67
N VAL A 284 2.51 19.50 6.07
CA VAL A 284 1.21 19.51 5.41
C VAL A 284 0.33 18.50 6.12
N THR A 285 -0.87 18.92 6.52
CA THR A 285 -1.83 18.03 7.16
C THR A 285 -3.22 18.30 6.62
N PHE A 286 -3.86 17.26 6.10
CA PHE A 286 -5.29 17.27 5.80
C PHE A 286 -5.95 16.18 6.63
N ARG A 287 -6.92 16.54 7.47
CA ARG A 287 -7.57 15.60 8.39
C ARG A 287 -9.09 15.67 8.30
N GLY A 288 -9.74 14.53 8.06
CA GLY A 288 -11.18 14.39 8.25
C GLY A 288 -12.06 15.16 7.27
N ILE A 289 -11.55 15.46 6.06
CA ILE A 289 -12.24 16.25 5.02
C ILE A 289 -12.75 15.34 3.91
N ASP A 290 -13.90 15.68 3.32
CA ASP A 290 -14.35 15.09 2.06
C ASP A 290 -14.07 16.04 0.88
N PHE A 291 -13.19 15.65 -0.03
CA PHE A 291 -12.83 16.41 -1.21
C PHE A 291 -13.63 15.91 -2.41
N GLN A 292 -14.54 16.74 -2.90
CA GLN A 292 -15.42 16.41 -4.03
C GLN A 292 -15.10 17.25 -5.26
N GLY A 293 -14.56 16.60 -6.27
CA GLY A 293 -14.29 17.16 -7.58
C GLY A 293 -15.49 17.02 -8.53
N PRO A 294 -15.49 17.74 -9.66
CA PRO A 294 -16.65 17.85 -10.53
C PRO A 294 -16.70 16.77 -11.64
N TRP A 295 -15.82 15.77 -11.61
CA TRP A 295 -15.76 14.72 -12.63
C TRP A 295 -16.68 13.54 -12.29
N ASP A 296 -17.41 13.05 -13.29
CA ASP A 296 -18.19 11.80 -13.20
C ASP A 296 -17.53 10.72 -14.07
N VAL A 297 -17.20 9.57 -13.46
CA VAL A 297 -16.56 8.44 -14.15
C VAL A 297 -17.53 7.49 -14.85
N THR A 298 -18.81 7.52 -14.48
CA THR A 298 -19.86 6.67 -15.05
C THR A 298 -20.33 7.24 -16.38
N ILE A 299 -20.36 8.56 -16.47
CA ILE A 299 -20.59 9.33 -17.68
C ILE A 299 -19.41 10.31 -17.76
N PRO A 300 -18.29 9.97 -18.43
CA PRO A 300 -17.04 10.76 -18.52
C PRO A 300 -17.22 12.23 -18.85
N SER A 301 -17.60 13.01 -17.85
CA SER A 301 -18.12 14.36 -18.01
C SER A 301 -17.76 15.20 -16.79
N GLY A 302 -17.93 16.51 -16.93
CA GLY A 302 -17.48 17.46 -15.95
C GLY A 302 -16.05 17.94 -16.20
N ARG A 303 -15.60 18.83 -15.31
CA ARG A 303 -14.29 19.48 -15.45
C ARG A 303 -13.20 18.57 -14.90
N LYS A 304 -12.07 18.51 -15.60
CA LYS A 304 -10.91 17.73 -15.15
C LYS A 304 -10.04 18.60 -14.26
N VAL A 305 -10.33 18.63 -12.97
CA VAL A 305 -9.53 19.39 -11.98
C VAL A 305 -8.71 18.39 -11.16
N ASP A 306 -7.42 18.64 -11.01
CA ASP A 306 -6.56 17.87 -10.10
C ASP A 306 -6.78 18.37 -8.67
N CYS A 307 -6.79 17.48 -7.68
CA CYS A 307 -7.05 17.88 -6.29
C CYS A 307 -5.80 18.46 -5.64
N LEU A 308 -4.79 17.63 -5.38
CA LEU A 308 -3.62 17.95 -4.58
C LEU A 308 -2.34 17.65 -5.36
N ALA A 309 -1.46 18.64 -5.46
CA ALA A 309 -0.11 18.42 -5.97
C ALA A 309 0.96 18.87 -4.98
N PHE A 310 1.94 18.01 -4.77
CA PHE A 310 3.10 18.28 -3.93
C PHE A 310 4.29 18.59 -4.82
N ASN A 311 4.79 19.82 -4.77
CA ASN A 311 5.93 20.21 -5.60
C ASN A 311 7.21 19.52 -5.13
N GLY A 312 7.92 18.83 -6.01
CA GLY A 312 9.14 18.11 -5.66
C GLY A 312 10.30 18.97 -5.16
N VAL A 313 10.43 20.23 -5.60
CA VAL A 313 11.57 21.07 -5.14
C VAL A 313 11.21 21.92 -3.94
N TYR A 314 9.96 22.37 -3.91
CA TYR A 314 9.52 23.47 -3.05
C TYR A 314 8.43 23.05 -2.08
N GLY A 315 8.19 21.76 -1.91
CA GLY A 315 7.14 21.26 -1.04
C GLY A 315 7.67 20.76 0.29
N SER A 316 6.80 20.74 1.30
CA SER A 316 7.14 20.33 2.67
C SER A 316 7.78 18.94 2.74
N LYS A 317 8.64 18.74 3.75
CA LYS A 317 9.31 17.45 3.98
C LYS A 317 8.36 16.40 4.56
N ASN A 318 7.28 16.80 5.22
CA ASN A 318 6.33 15.88 5.85
C ASN A 318 4.90 16.22 5.42
N VAL A 319 4.18 15.21 4.95
CA VAL A 319 2.79 15.33 4.48
C VAL A 319 1.95 14.23 5.14
N VAL A 320 0.85 14.60 5.78
CA VAL A 320 -0.10 13.68 6.41
C VAL A 320 -1.49 13.93 5.83
N ILE A 321 -2.08 12.90 5.23
CA ILE A 321 -3.48 12.87 4.81
C ILE A 321 -4.16 11.78 5.64
N ASP A 322 -5.02 12.18 6.58
CA ASP A 322 -5.63 11.29 7.56
C ASP A 322 -7.17 11.39 7.53
N GLN A 323 -7.86 10.25 7.45
CA GLN A 323 -9.33 10.19 7.45
C GLN A 323 -10.01 11.06 6.38
N CYS A 324 -9.36 11.28 5.24
CA CYS A 324 -9.93 12.06 4.14
C CYS A 324 -10.60 11.17 3.09
N ASN A 325 -11.63 11.70 2.44
CA ASN A 325 -12.24 11.09 1.26
C ASN A 325 -11.97 11.98 0.04
N PHE A 326 -11.78 11.37 -1.12
CA PHE A 326 -11.56 12.03 -2.39
C PHE A 326 -12.41 11.36 -3.47
N SER A 327 -13.19 12.15 -4.18
CA SER A 327 -14.04 11.67 -5.28
C SER A 327 -14.11 12.67 -6.43
N GLY A 328 -14.25 12.19 -7.66
CA GLY A 328 -14.55 13.05 -8.81
C GLY A 328 -13.42 13.97 -9.27
N TRP A 329 -12.15 13.60 -9.04
CA TRP A 329 -11.00 14.38 -9.46
C TRP A 329 -10.38 13.87 -10.76
N ALA A 330 -9.64 14.70 -11.49
CA ALA A 330 -8.85 14.22 -12.62
C ALA A 330 -7.67 13.39 -12.12
N THR A 331 -6.69 14.03 -11.49
CA THR A 331 -5.69 13.41 -10.64
C THR A 331 -5.99 13.73 -9.19
N THR A 332 -6.08 12.74 -8.32
CA THR A 332 -6.30 13.03 -6.89
C THR A 332 -5.02 13.53 -6.24
N PHE A 333 -3.93 12.77 -6.37
CA PHE A 333 -2.63 13.15 -5.83
C PHE A 333 -1.53 13.16 -6.89
N HIS A 334 -0.83 14.28 -6.98
CA HIS A 334 0.31 14.47 -7.85
C HIS A 334 1.58 14.77 -7.04
N ALA A 335 2.39 13.74 -6.76
CA ALA A 335 3.68 13.87 -6.10
C ALA A 335 4.80 14.08 -7.15
N ASN A 336 4.81 15.28 -7.74
CA ASN A 336 5.74 15.65 -8.81
C ASN A 336 7.20 15.63 -8.35
N SER A 337 8.09 15.11 -9.20
CA SER A 337 9.54 15.31 -9.09
C SER A 337 9.99 16.31 -10.13
N ALA A 338 10.59 17.44 -9.74
CA ALA A 338 11.32 18.22 -10.73
C ALA A 338 12.61 17.47 -11.07
N LYS A 339 12.97 17.43 -12.36
CA LYS A 339 14.21 16.80 -12.82
C LYS A 339 15.40 17.43 -12.07
N GLY A 340 16.22 16.59 -11.42
CA GLY A 340 17.51 16.99 -10.85
C GLY A 340 17.51 17.56 -9.43
N ARG A 341 16.36 17.65 -8.75
CA ARG A 341 16.31 17.99 -7.31
C ARG A 341 15.33 17.08 -6.59
N THR A 342 15.90 16.32 -5.66
CA THR A 342 15.25 15.23 -4.96
C THR A 342 14.89 15.67 -3.54
N PRO A 343 13.60 15.79 -3.18
CA PRO A 343 13.22 16.00 -1.78
C PRO A 343 13.27 14.67 -1.02
N ASP A 344 14.02 14.60 0.09
CA ASP A 344 13.84 13.54 1.09
C ASP A 344 12.53 13.83 1.86
N ARG A 345 11.40 13.52 1.22
CA ARG A 345 10.04 13.75 1.74
C ARG A 345 9.51 12.47 2.37
N THR A 346 8.71 12.63 3.42
CA THR A 346 7.86 11.58 3.98
C THR A 346 6.39 11.92 3.75
N VAL A 347 5.63 11.01 3.15
CA VAL A 347 4.19 11.21 2.86
C VAL A 347 3.40 10.05 3.45
N PHE A 348 2.36 10.39 4.21
CA PHE A 348 1.46 9.44 4.85
C PHE A 348 0.05 9.61 4.33
N PHE A 349 -0.51 8.54 3.79
CA PHE A 349 -1.93 8.36 3.58
C PHE A 349 -2.41 7.34 4.61
N ASN A 350 -3.32 7.76 5.47
CA ASN A 350 -3.84 6.94 6.56
C ASN A 350 -5.36 7.00 6.59
N ASP A 351 -6.02 5.85 6.47
CA ASP A 351 -7.48 5.77 6.47
C ASP A 351 -8.12 6.69 5.40
N VAL A 352 -7.52 6.71 4.20
CA VAL A 352 -7.93 7.58 3.08
C VAL A 352 -8.74 6.79 2.06
N GLY A 353 -9.90 7.33 1.69
CA GLY A 353 -10.71 6.83 0.57
C GLY A 353 -10.50 7.67 -0.69
N VAL A 354 -10.18 7.05 -1.82
CA VAL A 354 -10.04 7.68 -3.14
C VAL A 354 -10.88 6.92 -4.14
N SER A 355 -11.73 7.63 -4.88
CA SER A 355 -12.63 7.04 -5.86
C SER A 355 -12.93 7.97 -7.02
N GLY A 356 -13.53 7.42 -8.09
CA GLY A 356 -14.11 8.22 -9.17
C GLY A 356 -13.13 9.17 -9.86
N TRP A 357 -11.88 8.77 -10.09
CA TRP A 357 -10.91 9.62 -10.77
C TRP A 357 -10.96 9.47 -12.30
N ALA A 358 -10.73 10.57 -13.03
CA ALA A 358 -10.64 10.55 -14.50
C ALA A 358 -9.30 10.02 -15.01
N GLY A 359 -8.23 10.49 -14.36
CA GLY A 359 -6.83 10.27 -14.68
C GLY A 359 -6.24 9.22 -13.76
N ILE A 360 -5.81 9.58 -12.56
CA ILE A 360 -5.13 8.68 -11.62
C ILE A 360 -5.50 8.98 -10.16
N GLY A 361 -5.57 7.94 -9.32
CA GLY A 361 -5.68 8.11 -7.87
C GLY A 361 -4.41 8.78 -7.31
N PHE A 362 -3.28 8.07 -7.38
CA PHE A 362 -1.98 8.61 -6.96
C PHE A 362 -0.92 8.43 -8.04
N PHE A 363 -0.21 9.52 -8.34
CA PHE A 363 0.90 9.54 -9.28
C PHE A 363 2.12 10.25 -8.69
N GLY A 364 3.26 9.57 -8.66
CA GLY A 364 4.57 10.17 -8.37
C GLY A 364 5.36 9.40 -7.33
N GLY A 365 6.14 10.10 -6.51
CA GLY A 365 6.83 9.49 -5.35
C GLY A 365 8.35 9.51 -5.36
N ALA A 366 8.99 10.33 -6.20
CA ALA A 366 10.46 10.38 -6.29
C ALA A 366 11.15 10.55 -4.93
N ASP A 367 12.05 9.61 -4.64
CA ASP A 367 13.03 9.52 -3.56
C ASP A 367 12.48 9.79 -2.15
N SER A 368 11.19 9.54 -1.98
CA SER A 368 10.45 9.75 -0.74
C SER A 368 10.27 8.45 0.05
N ALA A 369 9.97 8.60 1.34
CA ALA A 369 9.35 7.58 2.16
C ALA A 369 7.82 7.73 2.05
N LEU A 370 7.15 6.74 1.46
CA LEU A 370 5.72 6.75 1.20
C LEU A 370 5.01 5.72 2.07
N SER A 371 3.93 6.12 2.72
CA SER A 371 3.08 5.24 3.53
C SER A 371 1.64 5.28 3.02
N PHE A 372 1.07 4.11 2.80
CA PHE A 372 -0.35 3.88 2.60
C PHE A 372 -0.80 2.87 3.66
N THR A 373 -1.54 3.32 4.66
CA THR A 373 -2.02 2.49 5.78
C THR A 373 -3.54 2.57 5.84
N GLY A 374 -4.22 1.43 5.73
CA GLY A 374 -5.68 1.42 5.83
C GLY A 374 -6.40 2.20 4.74
N CYS A 375 -5.84 2.31 3.54
CA CYS A 375 -6.40 3.17 2.48
C CYS A 375 -7.21 2.38 1.45
N GLY A 376 -8.25 3.00 0.90
CA GLY A 376 -9.01 2.49 -0.24
C GLY A 376 -8.78 3.36 -1.48
N PHE A 377 -8.08 2.86 -2.48
CA PHE A 377 -7.97 3.48 -3.81
C PHE A 377 -8.79 2.66 -4.80
N VAL A 378 -10.08 2.96 -4.86
CA VAL A 378 -11.10 2.13 -5.49
C VAL A 378 -11.79 2.93 -6.59
N GLN A 379 -11.54 2.56 -7.85
CA GLN A 379 -12.27 3.15 -8.97
C GLN A 379 -13.77 2.82 -8.87
N GLY A 380 -14.63 3.67 -9.41
CA GLY A 380 -16.06 3.36 -9.49
C GLY A 380 -16.29 2.02 -10.21
N THR A 381 -17.11 1.14 -9.64
CA THR A 381 -17.41 -0.17 -10.26
C THR A 381 -18.15 -0.05 -11.60
N ASP A 382 -18.78 1.11 -11.83
CA ASP A 382 -19.45 1.48 -13.07
C ASP A 382 -18.67 2.52 -13.87
N ALA A 383 -17.42 2.80 -13.49
CA ALA A 383 -16.54 3.65 -14.28
C ALA A 383 -16.32 3.02 -15.65
N VAL A 384 -16.42 3.83 -16.71
CA VAL A 384 -16.03 3.36 -18.04
C VAL A 384 -14.52 3.16 -18.09
N THR A 385 -14.06 2.22 -18.90
CA THR A 385 -12.63 1.94 -19.06
C THR A 385 -11.91 3.10 -19.74
N ARG A 386 -12.57 3.81 -20.67
CA ARG A 386 -12.02 4.97 -21.40
C ARG A 386 -12.61 6.28 -20.87
N GLN A 387 -11.91 6.98 -19.96
CA GLN A 387 -12.40 8.26 -19.39
C GLN A 387 -12.04 9.50 -20.23
N SER A 388 -11.28 9.34 -21.32
CA SER A 388 -10.90 10.45 -22.19
C SER A 388 -10.54 9.99 -23.60
N GLN A 389 -10.72 10.88 -24.59
CA GLN A 389 -10.21 10.66 -25.95
C GLN A 389 -8.69 10.51 -25.96
N ASP A 390 -7.99 11.23 -25.07
CA ASP A 390 -6.52 11.21 -24.96
C ASP A 390 -5.94 9.91 -24.36
N ASN A 391 -6.77 8.91 -24.06
CA ASN A 391 -6.38 7.58 -23.56
C ASN A 391 -5.62 7.53 -22.21
N LYS A 392 -5.52 8.63 -21.45
CA LYS A 392 -4.72 8.68 -20.21
C LYS A 392 -5.53 8.38 -18.95
N SER A 393 -6.43 7.40 -19.01
CA SER A 393 -7.12 6.91 -17.81
C SER A 393 -6.23 5.88 -17.13
N LEU A 394 -5.59 6.29 -16.06
CA LEU A 394 -4.67 5.48 -15.32
C LEU A 394 -5.39 4.76 -14.17
N GLY A 395 -4.67 3.82 -13.57
CA GLY A 395 -5.10 2.98 -12.46
C GLY A 395 -5.07 3.72 -11.12
N PRO A 396 -5.26 2.99 -10.01
CA PRO A 396 -5.29 3.54 -8.67
C PRO A 396 -3.97 4.16 -8.24
N LEU A 397 -2.89 3.37 -8.31
CA LEU A 397 -1.62 3.73 -7.71
C LEU A 397 -0.45 3.54 -8.68
N ARG A 398 0.30 4.61 -8.91
CA ARG A 398 1.58 4.57 -9.60
C ARG A 398 2.65 5.32 -8.82
N VAL A 399 3.55 4.53 -8.23
CA VAL A 399 4.78 5.02 -7.62
C VAL A 399 5.89 5.02 -8.68
N SER A 400 6.44 6.20 -8.97
CA SER A 400 7.53 6.34 -9.95
C SER A 400 8.85 5.82 -9.40
N SER A 401 9.20 6.25 -8.18
CA SER A 401 10.57 6.12 -7.69
C SER A 401 10.62 6.37 -6.19
N SER A 402 10.12 5.48 -5.33
CA SER A 402 10.25 5.69 -3.87
C SER A 402 11.55 5.10 -3.34
N ARG A 403 12.17 5.74 -2.35
CA ARG A 403 13.25 5.10 -1.59
C ARG A 403 12.70 4.03 -0.65
N MET A 404 11.59 4.34 0.01
CA MET A 404 10.88 3.43 0.91
C MET A 404 9.40 3.55 0.66
N CYS A 405 8.69 2.43 0.60
CA CYS A 405 7.25 2.41 0.47
C CYS A 405 6.66 1.36 1.40
N ASN A 406 5.80 1.79 2.32
CA ASN A 406 4.99 0.90 3.14
C ASN A 406 3.54 0.94 2.65
N MET A 407 2.96 -0.23 2.40
CA MET A 407 1.55 -0.42 2.05
C MET A 407 0.99 -1.51 2.95
N TRP A 408 0.10 -1.13 3.86
CA TRP A 408 -0.45 -2.02 4.88
C TRP A 408 -1.97 -1.92 4.89
N ALA A 409 -2.66 -3.06 4.89
CA ALA A 409 -4.11 -3.12 5.05
C ALA A 409 -4.87 -2.22 4.06
N CYS A 410 -4.45 -2.21 2.78
CA CYS A 410 -5.02 -1.36 1.75
C CYS A 410 -5.90 -2.13 0.75
N ASP A 411 -6.77 -1.38 0.08
CA ASP A 411 -7.75 -1.86 -0.87
C ASP A 411 -7.58 -1.13 -2.20
N PHE A 412 -7.18 -1.84 -3.25
CA PHE A 412 -6.88 -1.28 -4.57
C PHE A 412 -7.77 -1.92 -5.64
N PHE A 413 -8.49 -1.10 -6.40
CA PHE A 413 -9.35 -1.59 -7.47
C PHE A 413 -9.25 -0.75 -8.76
N SER A 414 -8.91 -1.42 -9.86
CA SER A 414 -8.75 -0.82 -11.19
C SER A 414 -9.76 -1.37 -12.20
N SER A 415 -10.54 -0.47 -12.81
CA SER A 415 -11.42 -0.75 -13.96
C SER A 415 -11.16 0.18 -15.16
N THR A 416 -10.27 1.17 -14.99
CA THR A 416 -9.89 2.17 -16.00
C THR A 416 -8.63 1.78 -16.75
N GLY A 417 -8.54 2.18 -18.03
CA GLY A 417 -7.51 1.72 -18.93
C GLY A 417 -6.74 2.82 -19.66
N TRP A 418 -5.47 2.53 -19.96
CA TRP A 418 -4.42 3.52 -20.18
C TRP A 418 -3.85 3.59 -21.61
N SER A 419 -4.19 2.63 -22.45
CA SER A 419 -3.53 2.37 -23.72
C SER A 419 -4.42 1.51 -24.59
N PRO A 420 -4.43 1.77 -25.91
CA PRO A 420 -5.01 0.85 -26.87
C PRO A 420 -4.41 -0.54 -26.73
N TYR A 421 -5.25 -1.54 -26.93
CA TYR A 421 -4.90 -2.95 -26.90
C TYR A 421 -5.77 -3.66 -27.94
N SER A 422 -5.35 -3.53 -29.20
CA SER A 422 -6.23 -3.74 -30.37
C SER A 422 -7.47 -2.84 -30.30
N SER A 423 -8.70 -3.37 -30.48
CA SER A 423 -9.93 -2.57 -30.42
C SER A 423 -10.38 -2.23 -29.00
N ILE A 424 -9.79 -2.85 -27.97
CA ILE A 424 -10.12 -2.58 -26.57
C ILE A 424 -9.04 -1.72 -25.91
N ILE A 425 -9.32 -1.25 -24.69
CA ILE A 425 -8.36 -0.53 -23.86
C ILE A 425 -7.82 -1.46 -22.78
N ALA A 426 -6.50 -1.52 -22.66
CA ALA A 426 -5.85 -2.26 -21.59
C ALA A 426 -6.10 -1.54 -20.25
N ILE A 427 -6.72 -2.25 -19.31
CA ILE A 427 -6.91 -1.79 -17.94
C ILE A 427 -5.54 -1.68 -17.27
N GLN A 428 -5.32 -0.59 -16.54
CA GLN A 428 -4.04 -0.38 -15.87
C GLN A 428 -3.90 -1.36 -14.68
N PRO A 429 -2.66 -1.77 -14.33
CA PRO A 429 -2.47 -2.50 -13.09
C PRO A 429 -2.95 -1.72 -11.86
N ALA A 430 -3.50 -2.42 -10.86
CA ALA A 430 -4.00 -1.76 -9.65
C ALA A 430 -2.87 -1.06 -8.88
N ILE A 431 -1.73 -1.74 -8.77
CA ILE A 431 -0.50 -1.18 -8.20
C ILE A 431 0.62 -1.23 -9.24
N ARG A 432 1.30 -0.09 -9.39
CA ARG A 432 2.58 -0.02 -10.10
C ARG A 432 3.61 0.62 -9.20
N TRP A 433 4.67 -0.09 -8.89
CA TRP A 433 5.70 0.40 -8.00
C TRP A 433 7.05 0.54 -8.72
N ASN A 434 7.77 1.60 -8.34
CA ASN A 434 9.10 1.95 -8.84
C ASN A 434 9.22 1.97 -10.38
N THR A 435 8.21 2.56 -11.04
CA THR A 435 8.10 2.54 -12.52
C THR A 435 9.17 3.34 -13.27
N SER A 436 9.97 4.13 -12.59
CA SER A 436 11.07 4.94 -13.14
C SER A 436 12.22 4.91 -12.14
N PRO A 437 12.80 3.72 -11.90
CA PRO A 437 13.67 3.50 -10.79
C PRO A 437 14.92 4.37 -10.96
N ASN A 438 15.24 5.14 -9.93
CA ASN A 438 16.42 5.99 -9.82
C ASN A 438 17.16 5.76 -8.49
N VAL A 439 16.57 4.99 -7.56
CA VAL A 439 17.16 4.57 -6.28
C VAL A 439 17.51 3.08 -6.36
N MET A 440 18.79 2.78 -6.24
CA MET A 440 19.28 1.41 -6.04
C MET A 440 18.97 0.97 -4.60
N GLY A 441 18.48 -0.26 -4.42
CA GLY A 441 18.09 -0.78 -3.10
C GLY A 441 16.79 -0.18 -2.56
N ALA A 442 15.92 0.35 -3.43
CA ALA A 442 14.60 0.84 -3.06
C ALA A 442 13.82 -0.23 -2.28
N ARG A 443 13.18 0.18 -1.18
CA ARG A 443 12.52 -0.72 -0.24
C ARG A 443 11.00 -0.69 -0.40
N LEU A 444 10.36 -1.85 -0.45
CA LEU A 444 8.91 -2.02 -0.48
C LEU A 444 8.47 -3.00 0.59
N ASN A 445 7.47 -2.61 1.38
CA ASN A 445 6.66 -3.49 2.20
C ASN A 445 5.21 -3.40 1.69
N LEU A 446 4.68 -4.47 1.10
CA LEU A 446 3.31 -4.56 0.61
C LEU A 446 2.62 -5.75 1.27
N GLN A 447 1.82 -5.49 2.31
CA GLN A 447 1.22 -6.56 3.09
C GLN A 447 -0.25 -6.37 3.41
N ALA A 448 -0.96 -7.49 3.58
CA ALA A 448 -2.34 -7.55 4.02
C ALA A 448 -3.30 -6.73 3.13
N CYS A 449 -3.04 -6.64 1.82
CA CYS A 449 -3.83 -5.85 0.89
C CYS A 449 -4.80 -6.70 0.04
N ALA A 450 -5.93 -6.08 -0.34
CA ALA A 450 -6.82 -6.58 -1.38
C ALA A 450 -6.56 -5.81 -2.68
N ILE A 451 -6.25 -6.52 -3.76
CA ILE A 451 -5.78 -5.94 -5.02
C ILE A 451 -6.57 -6.55 -6.18
N GLU A 452 -7.38 -5.77 -6.87
CA GLU A 452 -8.24 -6.24 -7.96
C GLU A 452 -8.07 -5.39 -9.22
N SER A 453 -7.89 -6.04 -10.37
CA SER A 453 -7.86 -5.38 -11.67
C SER A 453 -8.48 -6.25 -12.75
N GLY A 454 -9.11 -5.64 -13.75
CA GLY A 454 -9.55 -6.37 -14.96
C GLY A 454 -8.39 -6.90 -15.82
N ARG A 455 -7.16 -6.41 -15.61
CA ARG A 455 -5.94 -6.88 -16.30
C ARG A 455 -4.90 -7.44 -15.36
N LEU A 456 -4.16 -6.60 -14.65
CA LEU A 456 -3.01 -7.01 -13.82
C LEU A 456 -3.19 -6.46 -12.42
N ALA A 457 -3.07 -7.29 -11.39
CA ALA A 457 -3.15 -6.80 -10.01
C ALA A 457 -1.90 -5.98 -9.65
N LEU A 458 -0.71 -6.56 -9.82
CA LEU A 458 0.55 -6.01 -9.32
C LEU A 458 1.61 -5.86 -10.43
N SER A 459 2.31 -4.73 -10.44
CA SER A 459 3.43 -4.46 -11.36
C SER A 459 4.61 -3.85 -10.61
N LEU A 460 5.62 -4.65 -10.30
CA LEU A 460 6.89 -4.28 -9.67
C LEU A 460 8.02 -4.25 -10.72
N LYS A 461 8.00 -3.25 -11.60
CA LYS A 461 8.97 -3.17 -12.71
C LYS A 461 9.17 -1.75 -13.25
N PRO A 462 10.30 -1.47 -13.94
CA PRO A 462 10.46 -0.25 -14.71
C PRO A 462 9.42 -0.17 -15.84
N GLN A 463 8.90 1.02 -16.12
CA GLN A 463 7.87 1.23 -17.15
C GLN A 463 8.40 1.15 -18.58
N ASN A 464 9.59 1.69 -18.84
CA ASN A 464 10.04 2.01 -20.20
C ASN A 464 11.19 1.11 -20.65
N THR A 465 11.26 0.89 -21.96
CA THR A 465 12.33 0.21 -22.69
C THR A 465 13.69 0.93 -22.67
N GLY A 466 13.91 1.86 -21.75
CA GLY A 466 15.20 2.55 -21.57
C GLY A 466 15.59 2.70 -20.10
N GLN A 467 14.78 2.19 -19.18
CA GLN A 467 15.09 2.22 -17.75
C GLN A 467 15.71 0.88 -17.35
N ALA A 468 16.84 0.95 -16.65
CA ALA A 468 17.51 -0.24 -16.15
C ALA A 468 16.67 -0.94 -15.08
N ARG A 469 16.71 -2.27 -15.10
CA ARG A 469 16.28 -3.08 -13.96
C ARG A 469 17.25 -2.82 -12.82
N MET A 470 16.76 -2.37 -11.66
CA MET A 470 17.60 -2.11 -10.49
C MET A 470 17.20 -3.03 -9.35
N GLN A 471 18.20 -3.41 -8.55
CA GLN A 471 17.98 -4.19 -7.33
C GLN A 471 17.05 -3.42 -6.39
N ALA A 472 16.12 -4.15 -5.79
CA ALA A 472 15.19 -3.65 -4.80
C ALA A 472 15.24 -4.58 -3.57
N ASN A 473 14.60 -4.12 -2.49
CA ASN A 473 14.37 -4.88 -1.28
C ASN A 473 12.86 -4.89 -1.06
N ALA A 474 12.17 -5.85 -1.68
CA ALA A 474 10.71 -5.83 -1.78
C ALA A 474 10.11 -7.07 -1.14
N ILE A 475 9.16 -6.87 -0.21
CA ILE A 475 8.34 -7.94 0.35
C ILE A 475 6.87 -7.71 -0.02
N VAL A 476 6.24 -8.76 -0.55
CA VAL A 476 4.83 -8.85 -0.89
C VAL A 476 4.26 -10.03 -0.12
N GLU A 477 3.47 -9.77 0.93
CA GLU A 477 3.04 -10.81 1.85
C GLU A 477 1.56 -10.71 2.30
N GLY A 478 0.86 -11.84 2.35
CA GLY A 478 -0.49 -11.88 2.92
C GLY A 478 -1.53 -11.11 2.10
N ASN A 479 -1.33 -10.96 0.78
CA ASN A 479 -2.24 -10.22 -0.09
C ASN A 479 -3.20 -11.16 -0.83
N ILE A 480 -4.41 -10.68 -1.15
CA ILE A 480 -5.28 -11.31 -2.16
C ILE A 480 -5.20 -10.45 -3.42
N ALA A 481 -4.64 -11.00 -4.50
CA ALA A 481 -4.45 -10.31 -5.76
C ALA A 481 -5.22 -11.00 -6.90
N ILE A 482 -6.08 -10.25 -7.59
CA ILE A 482 -7.02 -10.76 -8.60
C ILE A 482 -6.79 -10.06 -9.93
N SER A 483 -6.47 -10.85 -10.96
CA SER A 483 -6.42 -10.42 -12.35
C SER A 483 -7.60 -10.99 -13.12
N GLY A 484 -8.35 -10.13 -13.79
CA GLY A 484 -9.51 -10.51 -14.62
C GLY A 484 -9.16 -10.94 -16.04
N PHE A 485 -10.15 -10.84 -16.93
CA PHE A 485 -10.12 -11.40 -18.28
C PHE A 485 -8.94 -10.95 -19.16
N GLN A 486 -8.40 -9.73 -18.98
CA GLN A 486 -7.25 -9.24 -19.77
C GLN A 486 -5.89 -9.72 -19.22
N GLY A 487 -5.86 -10.40 -18.07
CA GLY A 487 -4.63 -10.66 -17.35
C GLY A 487 -3.75 -11.74 -17.98
N SER A 488 -2.54 -11.38 -18.38
CA SER A 488 -1.49 -12.36 -18.72
C SER A 488 -0.76 -12.89 -17.48
N ALA A 489 -0.82 -12.14 -16.38
CA ALA A 489 -0.23 -12.45 -15.07
C ALA A 489 -1.08 -11.88 -13.93
N VAL A 490 -0.80 -12.31 -12.70
CA VAL A 490 -1.30 -11.65 -11.47
C VAL A 490 -0.29 -10.62 -10.97
N ALA A 491 0.99 -10.98 -11.00
CA ALA A 491 2.10 -10.11 -10.66
C ALA A 491 3.15 -10.07 -11.78
N ASP A 492 3.49 -8.87 -12.25
CA ASP A 492 4.66 -8.63 -13.11
C ASP A 492 5.83 -8.11 -12.27
N ILE A 493 7.02 -8.70 -12.41
CA ILE A 493 8.18 -8.38 -11.58
C ILE A 493 9.44 -8.26 -12.45
N ALA A 494 10.27 -7.25 -12.21
CA ALA A 494 11.58 -7.14 -12.87
C ALA A 494 12.72 -6.80 -11.92
N PHE A 495 12.44 -6.72 -10.62
CA PHE A 495 13.42 -6.36 -9.60
C PHE A 495 13.88 -7.60 -8.84
N GLY A 496 15.18 -7.87 -8.88
CA GLY A 496 15.80 -8.83 -7.96
C GLY A 496 15.80 -8.30 -6.53
N GLY A 497 15.86 -9.20 -5.55
CA GLY A 497 15.64 -8.90 -4.13
C GLY A 497 14.15 -8.75 -3.77
N THR A 498 13.28 -9.44 -4.52
CA THR A 498 11.83 -9.47 -4.26
C THR A 498 11.42 -10.80 -3.63
N THR A 499 10.61 -10.76 -2.58
CA THR A 499 9.91 -11.91 -2.01
C THR A 499 8.41 -11.78 -2.13
N LEU A 500 7.78 -12.87 -2.58
CA LEU A 500 6.34 -13.08 -2.57
C LEU A 500 6.04 -14.28 -1.69
N ARG A 501 5.42 -14.06 -0.53
CA ARG A 501 5.04 -15.18 0.34
C ARG A 501 3.65 -15.03 0.91
N ASN A 502 3.01 -16.15 1.24
CA ASN A 502 1.68 -16.14 1.84
C ASN A 502 0.63 -15.34 1.05
N ASN A 503 0.78 -15.18 -0.27
CA ASN A 503 -0.21 -14.46 -1.08
C ASN A 503 -1.21 -15.45 -1.70
N ILE A 504 -2.42 -14.97 -1.96
CA ILE A 504 -3.41 -15.66 -2.78
C ILE A 504 -3.49 -14.93 -4.11
N LEU A 505 -2.98 -15.56 -5.17
CA LEU A 505 -2.92 -15.00 -6.53
C LEU A 505 -4.00 -15.67 -7.39
N VAL A 506 -4.90 -14.88 -7.96
CA VAL A 506 -6.10 -15.40 -8.64
C VAL A 506 -6.17 -14.89 -10.07
N PHE A 507 -6.31 -15.82 -11.01
CA PHE A 507 -6.88 -15.51 -12.32
C PHE A 507 -8.40 -15.72 -12.27
N ALA A 508 -9.14 -14.69 -12.62
CA ALA A 508 -10.60 -14.65 -12.54
C ALA A 508 -11.27 -14.65 -13.91
N GLY A 509 -12.29 -15.50 -14.06
CA GLY A 509 -13.23 -15.46 -15.19
C GLY A 509 -12.73 -16.07 -16.50
N ASP A 510 -13.50 -15.90 -17.57
CA ASP A 510 -13.08 -16.28 -18.94
C ASP A 510 -12.13 -15.22 -19.50
N LYS A 511 -11.11 -15.65 -20.25
CA LYS A 511 -10.08 -14.79 -20.86
C LYS A 511 -10.36 -14.42 -22.31
N ASN A 512 -11.41 -14.98 -22.94
CA ASN A 512 -11.64 -14.80 -24.37
C ASN A 512 -12.21 -13.41 -24.71
N SER A 513 -11.32 -12.42 -24.89
CA SER A 513 -11.63 -11.05 -25.31
C SER A 513 -11.81 -10.86 -26.83
N ALA A 514 -11.55 -11.89 -27.65
CA ALA A 514 -11.68 -11.81 -29.11
C ALA A 514 -13.09 -11.34 -29.59
N PRO A 515 -14.22 -11.72 -28.96
CA PRO A 515 -15.55 -11.26 -29.35
C PRO A 515 -15.77 -9.75 -29.29
N ILE A 516 -14.97 -9.03 -28.49
CA ILE A 516 -14.99 -7.56 -28.41
C ILE A 516 -13.79 -6.92 -29.14
N GLY A 517 -13.10 -7.72 -29.97
CA GLY A 517 -11.91 -7.38 -30.74
C GLY A 517 -10.62 -7.23 -29.91
N GLY A 518 -10.63 -7.74 -28.68
CA GLY A 518 -9.42 -7.84 -27.86
C GLY A 518 -8.43 -8.87 -28.39
N GLN A 519 -7.17 -8.74 -27.97
CA GLN A 519 -6.16 -9.77 -28.20
C GLN A 519 -6.08 -10.72 -27.01
N ASN A 520 -6.38 -11.99 -27.24
CA ASN A 520 -6.18 -13.04 -26.24
C ASN A 520 -4.69 -13.27 -26.03
N GLN A 521 -4.11 -12.56 -25.06
CA GLN A 521 -2.80 -12.91 -24.55
C GLN A 521 -2.92 -14.21 -23.75
N GLY A 522 -2.11 -15.19 -24.13
CA GLY A 522 -1.92 -16.40 -23.35
C GLY A 522 -1.53 -16.06 -21.89
N ILE A 523 -1.91 -16.92 -20.97
CA ILE A 523 -1.42 -16.82 -19.60
C ILE A 523 0.09 -17.06 -19.63
N ARG A 524 0.85 -16.07 -19.15
CA ARG A 524 2.29 -16.15 -18.99
C ARG A 524 2.60 -16.90 -17.71
N GLY A 525 1.90 -16.61 -16.62
CA GLY A 525 1.96 -17.36 -15.37
C GLY A 525 1.33 -16.54 -14.26
N PHE A 526 1.16 -17.08 -13.05
CA PHE A 526 0.72 -16.25 -11.92
C PHE A 526 1.71 -15.11 -11.66
N ILE A 527 3.00 -15.45 -11.74
CA ILE A 527 4.12 -14.51 -11.63
C ILE A 527 4.84 -14.42 -12.98
N TRP A 528 4.94 -13.24 -13.56
CA TRP A 528 5.67 -13.01 -14.81
C TRP A 528 6.88 -12.13 -14.55
N LEU A 529 8.07 -12.69 -14.74
CA LEU A 529 9.33 -11.97 -14.61
C LEU A 529 9.65 -11.29 -15.94
N TYR A 530 9.26 -10.02 -16.04
CA TYR A 530 9.32 -9.24 -17.28
C TYR A 530 9.39 -7.74 -17.01
N GLY A 531 10.17 -7.02 -17.82
CA GLY A 531 10.25 -5.56 -17.79
C GLY A 531 11.66 -5.01 -17.92
N GLY A 532 11.75 -3.72 -18.25
CA GLY A 532 13.02 -3.04 -18.56
C GLY A 532 13.66 -3.55 -19.85
N ALA A 533 14.49 -2.73 -20.50
CA ALA A 533 15.22 -3.15 -21.72
C ALA A 533 16.73 -3.29 -21.52
N GLN A 534 17.26 -2.80 -20.40
CA GLN A 534 18.68 -2.91 -20.12
C GLN A 534 18.89 -4.04 -19.11
N ALA A 535 19.45 -5.14 -19.59
CA ALA A 535 19.92 -6.21 -18.73
C ALA A 535 20.94 -5.68 -17.73
N LYS A 536 20.79 -6.15 -16.50
CA LYS A 536 21.67 -5.81 -15.40
C LYS A 536 21.93 -7.09 -14.65
N SER A 537 23.08 -7.70 -14.94
CA SER A 537 23.48 -8.99 -14.38
C SER A 537 23.45 -8.99 -12.86
N ASN A 538 23.76 -7.85 -12.21
CA ASN A 538 23.66 -7.73 -10.76
C ASN A 538 22.21 -7.80 -10.24
N ASN A 539 21.22 -7.29 -10.98
CA ASN A 539 19.81 -7.45 -10.64
C ASN A 539 19.34 -8.89 -10.85
N GLU A 540 19.68 -9.47 -12.01
CA GLU A 540 19.31 -10.83 -12.40
C GLU A 540 19.94 -11.92 -11.51
N ALA A 541 21.06 -11.61 -10.87
CA ALA A 541 21.73 -12.48 -9.90
C ALA A 541 21.19 -12.38 -8.46
N MET A 542 20.38 -11.35 -8.14
CA MET A 542 19.81 -11.26 -6.79
C MET A 542 18.71 -12.30 -6.60
N PRO A 543 18.54 -12.81 -5.37
CA PRO A 543 17.45 -13.72 -5.05
C PRO A 543 16.08 -13.15 -5.43
N LEU A 544 15.25 -13.99 -6.03
CA LEU A 544 13.81 -13.78 -6.14
C LEU A 544 13.13 -15.01 -5.57
N LEU A 545 12.39 -14.81 -4.47
CA LEU A 545 11.75 -15.90 -3.74
C LEU A 545 10.23 -15.81 -3.89
N ALA A 546 9.58 -16.88 -4.30
CA ALA A 546 8.13 -17.00 -4.22
C ALA A 546 7.74 -18.33 -3.56
N TYR A 547 7.27 -18.26 -2.32
CA TYR A 547 6.97 -19.46 -1.53
C TYR A 547 5.71 -19.36 -0.67
N ASN A 548 5.10 -20.51 -0.36
CA ASN A 548 3.86 -20.57 0.41
C ASN A 548 2.74 -19.67 -0.14
N ASN A 549 2.67 -19.49 -1.47
CA ASN A 549 1.56 -18.78 -2.10
C ASN A 549 0.47 -19.77 -2.52
N THR A 550 -0.78 -19.35 -2.52
CA THR A 550 -1.90 -20.10 -3.12
C THR A 550 -2.23 -19.50 -4.48
N LEU A 551 -2.06 -20.29 -5.54
CA LEU A 551 -2.19 -19.91 -6.94
C LEU A 551 -3.46 -20.52 -7.51
N VAL A 552 -4.47 -19.68 -7.75
CA VAL A 552 -5.84 -20.13 -8.08
C VAL A 552 -6.22 -19.69 -9.47
N ASN A 553 -6.45 -20.65 -10.35
CA ASN A 553 -6.89 -20.39 -11.72
C ASN A 553 -8.36 -20.74 -11.88
N LEU A 554 -9.22 -19.72 -11.92
CA LEU A 554 -10.66 -19.86 -12.16
C LEU A 554 -11.02 -19.75 -13.65
N THR A 555 -10.02 -19.72 -14.53
CA THR A 555 -10.19 -19.70 -15.99
C THR A 555 -10.17 -21.13 -16.55
N ASN A 556 -10.49 -21.26 -17.84
CA ASN A 556 -10.41 -22.53 -18.58
C ASN A 556 -9.05 -22.76 -19.29
N THR A 557 -8.09 -21.85 -19.11
CA THR A 557 -6.77 -21.89 -19.77
C THR A 557 -5.72 -22.23 -18.72
N ASN A 558 -4.86 -23.22 -18.97
CA ASN A 558 -3.82 -23.61 -18.02
C ASN A 558 -2.91 -22.40 -17.67
N ALA A 559 -2.64 -22.22 -16.38
CA ALA A 559 -1.74 -21.22 -15.84
C ALA A 559 -0.57 -21.91 -15.16
N ARG A 560 0.65 -21.67 -15.66
CA ARG A 560 1.87 -22.05 -14.93
C ARG A 560 2.09 -21.15 -13.73
N GLU A 561 2.84 -21.65 -12.75
CA GLU A 561 3.23 -20.86 -11.58
C GLU A 561 3.95 -19.56 -11.98
N PHE A 562 4.93 -19.66 -12.89
CA PHE A 562 5.70 -18.50 -13.33
C PHE A 562 6.18 -18.56 -14.78
N GLU A 563 6.52 -17.40 -15.34
CA GLU A 563 7.30 -17.25 -16.57
C GLU A 563 8.50 -16.36 -16.29
N ASP A 564 9.71 -16.84 -16.55
CA ASP A 564 10.89 -16.01 -16.54
C ASP A 564 11.31 -15.61 -17.96
N SER A 565 11.01 -14.37 -18.33
CA SER A 565 11.44 -13.78 -19.60
C SER A 565 12.73 -12.95 -19.48
N ILE A 566 13.28 -12.82 -18.26
CA ILE A 566 14.46 -12.02 -17.95
C ILE A 566 15.70 -12.91 -17.82
N GLY A 567 15.56 -14.11 -17.24
CA GLY A 567 16.65 -15.04 -16.98
C GLY A 567 17.32 -14.80 -15.63
N PHE A 568 16.53 -14.72 -14.56
CA PHE A 568 17.06 -14.69 -13.19
C PHE A 568 17.81 -15.98 -12.89
N SER A 569 19.04 -15.85 -12.39
CA SER A 569 19.87 -17.02 -12.06
C SER A 569 19.62 -17.56 -10.65
N ASN A 570 18.93 -16.79 -9.80
CA ASN A 570 18.59 -17.17 -8.43
C ASN A 570 17.09 -17.00 -8.16
N LEU A 571 16.30 -17.81 -8.85
CA LEU A 571 14.84 -17.87 -8.70
C LEU A 571 14.46 -19.10 -7.88
N ILE A 572 13.75 -18.89 -6.77
CA ILE A 572 13.26 -19.96 -5.91
C ILE A 572 11.73 -19.92 -5.89
N MET A 573 11.12 -20.98 -6.41
CA MET A 573 9.67 -21.21 -6.43
C MET A 573 9.40 -22.49 -5.63
N MET A 574 8.92 -22.38 -4.40
CA MET A 574 8.78 -23.53 -3.49
C MET A 574 7.52 -23.46 -2.66
N ASN A 575 6.98 -24.60 -2.21
CA ASN A 575 5.84 -24.65 -1.29
C ASN A 575 4.60 -23.86 -1.75
N ASN A 576 4.43 -23.63 -3.06
CA ASN A 576 3.25 -22.97 -3.61
C ASN A 576 2.14 -24.00 -3.87
N LEU A 577 0.90 -23.65 -3.51
CA LEU A 577 -0.28 -24.46 -3.76
C LEU A 577 -0.91 -24.04 -5.08
N VAL A 578 -0.92 -24.92 -6.08
CA VAL A 578 -1.63 -24.69 -7.36
C VAL A 578 -3.02 -25.33 -7.32
N HIS A 579 -4.04 -24.54 -7.68
CA HIS A 579 -5.43 -24.98 -7.75
C HIS A 579 -6.12 -24.45 -9.02
N GLN A 580 -6.36 -25.32 -9.99
CA GLN A 580 -6.96 -24.97 -11.29
C GLN A 580 -8.21 -25.84 -11.58
N PRO A 581 -9.33 -25.59 -10.87
CA PRO A 581 -10.51 -26.48 -10.91
C PRO A 581 -11.30 -26.42 -12.22
N HIS A 582 -11.14 -25.36 -13.03
CA HIS A 582 -11.98 -25.11 -14.22
C HIS A 582 -11.32 -25.50 -15.56
N LEU A 583 -10.16 -26.15 -15.51
CA LEU A 583 -9.55 -26.71 -16.71
C LEU A 583 -10.38 -27.88 -17.24
N GLY A 584 -10.27 -28.17 -18.54
CA GLY A 584 -10.93 -29.34 -19.14
C GLY A 584 -10.56 -30.65 -18.44
N VAL A 585 -9.34 -30.73 -17.90
CA VAL A 585 -8.94 -31.69 -16.87
C VAL A 585 -8.49 -30.88 -15.65
N PRO A 586 -9.26 -30.85 -14.55
CA PRO A 586 -8.90 -30.07 -13.37
C PRO A 586 -7.51 -30.43 -12.82
N GLU A 587 -6.70 -29.41 -12.53
CA GLU A 587 -5.39 -29.57 -11.91
C GLU A 587 -5.47 -29.10 -10.45
N THR A 588 -5.82 -30.03 -9.56
CA THR A 588 -6.05 -29.74 -8.14
C THR A 588 -5.28 -30.73 -7.24
N PRO A 589 -3.94 -30.81 -7.34
CA PRO A 589 -3.13 -31.84 -6.69
C PRO A 589 -3.21 -31.82 -5.16
N PHE A 590 -3.63 -30.69 -4.58
CA PHE A 590 -3.71 -30.46 -3.14
C PHE A 590 -5.14 -30.46 -2.58
N ALA A 591 -6.14 -30.90 -3.36
CA ALA A 591 -7.50 -31.07 -2.85
C ALA A 591 -7.58 -32.15 -1.73
N PRO A 592 -8.61 -32.11 -0.86
CA PRO A 592 -9.69 -31.13 -0.79
C PRO A 592 -9.27 -29.79 -0.18
N LEU A 593 -9.86 -28.69 -0.69
CA LEU A 593 -9.71 -27.34 -0.16
C LEU A 593 -11.09 -26.77 0.17
N PHE A 594 -11.19 -26.03 1.27
CA PHE A 594 -12.37 -25.25 1.60
C PHE A 594 -12.25 -23.84 1.01
N GLN A 595 -13.19 -23.48 0.14
CA GLN A 595 -13.29 -22.12 -0.38
C GLN A 595 -14.11 -21.27 0.59
N LYS A 596 -13.48 -20.25 1.19
CA LYS A 596 -14.15 -19.28 2.06
C LYS A 596 -14.05 -17.90 1.44
N ARG A 597 -15.20 -17.28 1.13
CA ARG A 597 -15.22 -15.94 0.53
C ARG A 597 -14.74 -14.90 1.54
N ALA A 598 -13.62 -14.25 1.23
CA ALA A 598 -13.08 -13.15 2.04
C ALA A 598 -13.76 -11.81 1.67
N PHE A 599 -13.99 -11.58 0.38
CA PHE A 599 -14.77 -10.44 -0.11
C PHE A 599 -15.40 -10.72 -1.48
N ALA A 600 -16.38 -9.90 -1.86
CA ALA A 600 -16.97 -9.96 -3.19
C ALA A 600 -16.14 -9.12 -4.20
N SER A 601 -15.79 -9.73 -5.34
CA SER A 601 -15.09 -9.02 -6.42
C SER A 601 -15.95 -7.90 -7.02
N ARG A 602 -15.30 -6.76 -7.29
CA ARG A 602 -15.92 -5.52 -7.78
C ARG A 602 -16.02 -5.43 -9.29
N TYR A 603 -15.14 -6.11 -10.02
CA TYR A 603 -15.08 -5.97 -11.48
C TYR A 603 -16.33 -6.55 -12.15
N LYS A 604 -17.22 -5.67 -12.63
CA LYS A 604 -18.51 -6.03 -13.24
C LYS A 604 -18.40 -6.45 -14.73
N GLY A 605 -17.20 -6.39 -15.30
CA GLY A 605 -16.96 -6.66 -16.72
C GLY A 605 -16.39 -5.45 -17.46
N TYR A 606 -16.13 -5.62 -18.75
CA TYR A 606 -15.51 -4.60 -19.58
C TYR A 606 -16.53 -3.55 -20.03
N ARG A 607 -16.22 -2.27 -19.81
CA ARG A 607 -17.12 -1.15 -20.07
C ARG A 607 -16.40 -0.11 -20.96
N PRO A 608 -16.42 -0.25 -22.29
CA PRO A 608 -15.68 0.67 -23.17
C PRO A 608 -16.22 2.10 -23.14
N ASP A 609 -17.52 2.26 -22.90
CA ASP A 609 -18.27 3.51 -22.87
C ASP A 609 -19.41 3.45 -21.82
N ASN A 610 -20.19 4.53 -21.71
CA ASN A 610 -21.25 4.64 -20.70
C ASN A 610 -22.50 3.78 -20.99
N SER A 611 -22.70 3.34 -22.23
CA SER A 611 -23.87 2.58 -22.66
C SER A 611 -23.64 1.06 -22.70
N THR A 612 -22.39 0.63 -22.82
CA THR A 612 -22.03 -0.77 -23.06
C THR A 612 -21.38 -1.41 -21.84
N LEU A 613 -21.93 -2.52 -21.36
CA LEU A 613 -21.29 -3.39 -20.37
C LEU A 613 -21.20 -4.82 -20.91
N HIS A 614 -19.98 -5.31 -21.10
CA HIS A 614 -19.72 -6.71 -21.42
C HIS A 614 -19.58 -7.52 -20.11
N GLY A 615 -20.73 -7.84 -19.51
CA GLY A 615 -20.80 -8.52 -18.20
C GLY A 615 -20.24 -9.95 -18.18
N THR A 616 -20.08 -10.59 -19.34
CA THR A 616 -19.42 -11.90 -19.46
C THR A 616 -17.96 -11.89 -19.00
N TYR A 617 -17.33 -10.71 -18.95
CA TYR A 617 -15.96 -10.51 -18.47
C TYR A 617 -15.89 -10.09 -17.00
N ALA A 618 -17.00 -10.18 -16.25
CA ALA A 618 -17.00 -9.92 -14.83
C ALA A 618 -16.11 -10.93 -14.09
N ASN A 619 -15.45 -10.47 -13.03
CA ASN A 619 -14.81 -11.39 -12.10
C ASN A 619 -15.91 -12.17 -11.37
N PRO A 620 -15.82 -13.51 -11.25
CA PRO A 620 -16.69 -14.27 -10.37
C PRO A 620 -16.74 -13.64 -8.97
N LYS A 621 -17.94 -13.58 -8.37
CA LYS A 621 -18.12 -12.91 -7.07
C LYS A 621 -17.30 -13.52 -5.94
N ASN A 622 -16.89 -14.78 -6.09
CA ASN A 622 -16.05 -15.53 -5.17
C ASN A 622 -14.56 -15.53 -5.54
N SER A 623 -14.09 -14.71 -6.50
CA SER A 623 -12.65 -14.64 -6.80
C SER A 623 -11.83 -14.09 -5.62
N GLY A 624 -12.41 -13.24 -4.77
CA GLY A 624 -11.84 -12.84 -3.48
C GLY A 624 -12.06 -13.87 -2.37
N SER A 625 -11.64 -15.12 -2.57
CA SER A 625 -11.75 -16.19 -1.57
C SER A 625 -10.39 -16.65 -1.06
N THR A 626 -10.36 -17.10 0.19
CA THR A 626 -9.28 -17.95 0.70
C THR A 626 -9.56 -19.41 0.33
N TRP A 627 -8.48 -20.18 0.24
CA TRP A 627 -8.50 -21.60 -0.14
C TRP A 627 -7.72 -22.37 0.90
N ILE A 628 -8.46 -22.97 1.83
CA ILE A 628 -7.93 -23.52 3.08
C ILE A 628 -7.77 -25.04 2.91
N PRO A 629 -6.58 -25.62 3.10
CA PRO A 629 -6.41 -27.07 3.12
C PRO A 629 -7.37 -27.73 4.13
N GLN A 630 -8.10 -28.76 3.72
CA GLN A 630 -8.96 -29.53 4.62
C GLN A 630 -8.27 -30.81 5.09
N ILE A 631 -8.82 -31.47 6.12
CA ILE A 631 -8.42 -32.81 6.52
C ILE A 631 -8.35 -33.73 5.29
N ARG A 632 -7.23 -34.46 5.15
CA ARG A 632 -6.82 -35.30 3.99
C ARG A 632 -6.29 -34.54 2.77
N SER A 633 -6.21 -33.21 2.81
CA SER A 633 -5.48 -32.46 1.79
C SER A 633 -4.01 -32.88 1.78
N ARG A 634 -3.46 -33.06 0.59
CA ARG A 634 -2.03 -33.32 0.40
C ARG A 634 -1.16 -32.09 0.68
N ALA A 635 -1.74 -30.90 0.87
CA ALA A 635 -0.96 -29.72 1.25
C ALA A 635 -0.54 -29.74 2.72
N LEU A 636 -1.31 -30.42 3.59
CA LEU A 636 -1.07 -30.42 5.04
C LEU A 636 0.28 -31.04 5.39
N GLY A 637 1.15 -30.27 6.04
CA GLY A 637 2.48 -30.71 6.45
C GLY A 637 3.43 -31.06 5.29
N ALA A 638 3.13 -30.58 4.07
CA ALA A 638 3.88 -30.93 2.87
C ALA A 638 4.99 -29.93 2.50
N ALA A 639 5.11 -28.81 3.21
CA ALA A 639 6.21 -27.87 3.00
C ALA A 639 7.45 -28.39 3.73
N LEU A 640 8.14 -29.35 3.10
CA LEU A 640 9.26 -30.11 3.69
C LEU A 640 10.64 -29.56 3.29
N SER A 641 10.69 -28.39 2.66
CA SER A 641 11.92 -27.79 2.15
C SER A 641 11.88 -26.28 2.29
N GLU A 642 13.02 -25.70 2.64
CA GLU A 642 13.21 -24.25 2.72
C GLU A 642 13.31 -23.61 1.33
N PRO A 643 12.85 -22.36 1.13
CA PRO A 643 12.28 -21.48 2.15
C PRO A 643 10.82 -21.81 2.46
N ASP A 644 10.48 -21.76 3.74
CA ASP A 644 9.10 -21.79 4.20
C ASP A 644 8.70 -20.50 4.94
N ALA A 645 7.39 -20.30 5.09
CA ALA A 645 6.88 -19.14 5.77
C ALA A 645 6.70 -19.39 7.27
N TYR A 646 7.24 -18.53 8.13
CA TYR A 646 7.09 -18.64 9.59
C TYR A 646 5.64 -18.41 10.05
N THR A 647 4.93 -17.52 9.35
CA THR A 647 3.50 -17.26 9.58
C THR A 647 2.67 -17.63 8.35
N ASP A 648 1.37 -17.82 8.54
CA ASP A 648 0.41 -17.95 7.46
C ASP A 648 -0.09 -16.57 6.95
N PHE A 649 -1.07 -16.59 6.04
CA PHE A 649 -1.76 -15.41 5.51
C PHE A 649 -2.33 -14.49 6.58
N LYS A 650 -2.98 -15.05 7.63
CA LYS A 650 -3.57 -14.32 8.75
C LYS A 650 -2.48 -13.72 9.65
N GLY A 651 -1.28 -14.31 9.61
CA GLY A 651 -0.16 -13.98 10.47
C GLY A 651 -0.08 -14.86 11.71
N ASP A 652 -0.80 -15.97 11.71
CA ASP A 652 -0.70 -17.00 12.73
C ASP A 652 0.58 -17.81 12.49
N ARG A 653 1.18 -18.33 13.57
CA ARG A 653 2.36 -19.20 13.45
C ARG A 653 1.96 -20.49 12.75
N ARG A 654 2.79 -20.96 11.81
CA ARG A 654 2.55 -22.24 11.16
C ARG A 654 2.89 -23.44 12.05
N PRO A 655 2.19 -24.58 11.90
CA PRO A 655 2.57 -25.84 12.53
C PRO A 655 3.85 -26.40 11.89
N GLU A 656 4.46 -27.39 12.56
CA GLU A 656 5.67 -28.07 12.09
C GLU A 656 5.40 -29.56 11.83
N PRO A 657 5.55 -30.08 10.58
CA PRO A 657 5.88 -29.32 9.36
C PRO A 657 4.71 -28.43 8.87
N PRO A 658 5.01 -27.32 8.17
CA PRO A 658 3.98 -26.42 7.66
C PRO A 658 3.25 -26.97 6.43
N SER A 659 2.08 -26.39 6.12
CA SER A 659 1.37 -26.70 4.89
C SER A 659 1.92 -25.95 3.68
N ILE A 660 1.78 -26.54 2.49
CA ILE A 660 1.99 -25.84 1.22
C ILE A 660 0.85 -24.81 1.01
N GLY A 661 1.17 -23.65 0.43
CA GLY A 661 0.21 -22.57 0.19
C GLY A 661 0.11 -21.57 1.33
N ALA A 662 -0.76 -20.57 1.16
CA ALA A 662 -0.82 -19.38 2.01
C ALA A 662 -1.56 -19.58 3.34
N MET A 663 -2.44 -20.57 3.43
CA MET A 663 -3.31 -20.82 4.59
C MET A 663 -2.92 -22.14 5.27
N GLU A 664 -3.08 -22.18 6.58
CA GLU A 664 -3.13 -23.42 7.35
C GLU A 664 -4.59 -23.88 7.55
N ALA A 665 -4.79 -25.16 7.88
CA ALA A 665 -6.10 -25.63 8.35
C ALA A 665 -6.42 -25.03 9.72
N ASP A 666 -7.70 -24.71 9.94
CA ASP A 666 -8.21 -24.29 11.26
C ASP A 666 -8.14 -25.42 12.30
#